data_AF-A0A383W8M3-F1
#
_entry.id   AF-A0A383W8M3-F1
#
_cell.length_a   1.000
_cell.length_b   1.000
_cell.length_c   1.000
_cell.angle_alpha   90.00
_cell.angle_beta   90.00
_cell.angle_gamma   90.00
#
_symmetry.space_group_name_H-M   'P 1'
#
loop_
_entity.id
_entity.type
_entity.pdbx_description
1 polymer ?
#
loop_
_entity_poly.entity_id
_entity_poly.type
_entity_poly.pdbx_seq_one_letter_code
_entity_poly.pdbx_strand_id
1 'polypeptide(L)'
;MPPRIQEQQHVQVLHDRLEAAASDLHKLLQENVASWALQQRPAAADAAREQQALVIGCEATLADIVSTMRQLRAAAAAAAAATASGHTLGLLLRHQAARSAGTLLAWLQQRPEQLQFGLLLLQQRQQTTSNAAHAASSTAHLWALGCTCLDLMSTKLIDAAAVAQPGCNVAALAAAMLQQLEQSGLLSSMHTNLLPLMQAISQQCKGKLEPWSPYQSLLDSSRALLSVTDVALRCSRALVPDALQHTVLQATLSLLQEVQRCGALLPAAAAGLSTAGSSSASSSSSSNGSSISNSPHSAYIRVQCAAAGFIIRLGDSHEQQEQQQQLPAAVAAVTEQLLVDQAVQALLLQLLVATVMLLHQQHEAQQQQQQQQQQQQQQQQQQRRAGALLQPLPIPAFHQDMPLPGGQAYLDAAAAVLPEHSINLGMQLPPLWARANMSAAVLSISLQQWGRCRNQQQPGGAVMLSPAAVRLVLELQLLAADEVKQQQQQQQQQQQQQVMEEKDVLTMVSDINGLLATQIRLAMQCAGGSSLPPEVLQQAGLQLLQVLAAPVQLLKLFRWQALSTKEIDALFDGATQLYALRAAAEGVAAAGNDSPSAGQPGGLDALAAAHPEAYTALIDCVMRTDQLSPHDMLAAGQLLSPAVKAVLGSDAALSNTAAVAGLASALTSLVKRALQYIRAAVSMQQGPPAAAAAESGAAVHFLTAAPTLIGAMFPAPAQQHTAVTAASSSSSSSRQVHASSVLLAAALARSLVQLADAVEAAGPQLLCDSLAAQPSFCVHWGMTSDGSTVDAAAIGYLESLIGSADEQWCQVWQRCVLWASLWIWDIIRKVSWTAAAAAAAVEEEGAATAEGNAPGASSAEASSSHTAAGAADDTGSSSSSSSSTRNAASGSGQQVTWGYLLNLQQSNPRWTAAMAEYQAALGMPVDRHGERGHHMIPRAQVEQHFATALELCRALAAAAPLPVACNNPGCENLAGASEAAAASKACAGCRCRYCSAACQTVDWRRHKLACRRMAAAGETCL
;
A
#
# COMPACT_ATOMS: atom_id res chain seq x y z
N MET A 1 -21.19 -2.76 60.30
CA MET A 1 -19.84 -2.60 59.71
C MET A 1 -19.98 -1.83 58.40
N PRO A 2 -19.07 -0.90 58.08
CA PRO A 2 -19.06 -0.26 56.77
C PRO A 2 -18.80 -1.31 55.67
N PRO A 3 -19.53 -1.26 54.53
CA PRO A 3 -19.48 -2.30 53.48
C PRO A 3 -18.08 -2.58 52.96
N ARG A 4 -17.18 -1.58 52.98
CA ARG A 4 -15.77 -1.73 52.60
C ARG A 4 -14.99 -2.73 53.47
N ILE A 5 -15.29 -2.85 54.76
CA ILE A 5 -14.60 -3.80 55.64
C ILE A 5 -15.03 -5.24 55.30
N GLN A 6 -16.30 -5.45 54.98
CA GLN A 6 -16.81 -6.76 54.60
C GLN A 6 -16.25 -7.21 53.24
N GLU A 7 -16.14 -6.30 52.27
CA GLU A 7 -15.49 -6.57 50.98
C GLU A 7 -14.01 -6.90 51.15
N GLN A 8 -13.27 -6.13 51.97
CA GLN A 8 -11.86 -6.42 52.26
C GLN A 8 -11.66 -7.76 52.96
N GLN A 9 -12.50 -8.09 53.94
CA GLN A 9 -12.46 -9.39 54.60
C GLN A 9 -12.77 -10.53 53.63
N HIS A 10 -13.75 -10.35 52.73
CA HIS A 10 -14.06 -11.35 51.73
C HIS A 10 -12.90 -11.57 50.75
N VAL A 11 -12.28 -10.49 50.26
CA VAL A 11 -11.09 -10.57 49.39
C VAL A 11 -9.93 -11.26 50.10
N GLN A 12 -9.68 -10.96 51.39
CA GLN A 12 -8.65 -11.63 52.17
C GLN A 12 -8.92 -13.14 52.31
N VAL A 13 -10.16 -13.54 52.61
CA VAL A 13 -10.55 -14.96 52.68
C VAL A 13 -10.32 -15.67 51.34
N LEU A 14 -10.59 -14.99 50.22
CA LEU A 14 -10.30 -15.53 48.90
C LEU A 14 -8.78 -15.64 48.63
N HIS A 15 -7.97 -14.69 49.10
CA HIS A 15 -6.51 -14.79 49.00
C HIS A 15 -5.94 -15.94 49.84
N ASP A 16 -6.39 -16.09 51.08
CA ASP A 16 -5.95 -17.19 51.97
C ASP A 16 -6.33 -18.56 51.37
N ARG A 17 -7.53 -18.67 50.79
CA ARG A 17 -7.99 -19.88 50.08
C ARG A 17 -7.13 -20.17 48.85
N LEU A 18 -6.83 -19.15 48.06
CA LEU A 18 -5.99 -19.28 46.87
C LEU A 18 -4.58 -19.76 47.24
N GLU A 19 -4.01 -19.19 48.31
CA GLU A 19 -2.70 -19.56 48.82
C GLU A 19 -2.67 -21.02 49.31
N ALA A 20 -3.68 -21.44 50.08
CA ALA A 20 -3.82 -22.81 50.55
C ALA A 20 -3.91 -23.80 49.37
N ALA A 21 -4.78 -23.52 48.39
CA ALA A 21 -4.96 -24.40 47.23
C ALA A 21 -3.69 -24.52 46.37
N ALA A 22 -2.95 -23.43 46.19
CA ALA A 22 -1.66 -23.45 45.48
C ALA A 22 -0.60 -24.25 46.25
N SER A 23 -0.52 -24.07 47.57
CA SER A 23 0.38 -24.83 48.44
C SER A 23 0.08 -26.33 48.39
N ASP A 24 -1.19 -26.70 48.44
CA ASP A 24 -1.62 -28.11 48.45
C ASP A 24 -1.37 -28.77 47.08
N LEU A 25 -1.63 -28.07 45.97
CA LEU A 25 -1.24 -28.55 44.64
C LEU A 25 0.27 -28.81 44.56
N HIS A 26 1.09 -27.90 45.09
CA HIS A 26 2.54 -28.08 45.10
C HIS A 26 2.97 -29.28 45.95
N LYS A 27 2.43 -29.42 47.17
CA LYS A 27 2.72 -30.58 48.05
C LYS A 27 2.37 -31.90 47.39
N LEU A 28 1.18 -32.00 46.78
CA LEU A 28 0.74 -33.19 46.07
C LEU A 28 1.74 -33.62 44.99
N LEU A 29 2.33 -32.68 44.24
CA LEU A 29 3.31 -32.98 43.20
C LEU A 29 4.73 -33.26 43.73
N GLN A 30 5.04 -32.86 44.97
CA GLN A 30 6.33 -33.16 45.62
C GLN A 30 6.33 -34.52 46.33
N GLU A 31 5.18 -35.16 46.53
CA GLU A 31 5.14 -36.50 47.10
C GLU A 31 5.91 -37.50 46.21
N ASN A 32 6.71 -38.38 46.82
CA ASN A 32 7.51 -39.36 46.09
C ASN A 32 6.66 -40.23 45.15
N VAL A 33 5.44 -40.56 45.58
CA VAL A 33 4.46 -41.32 44.79
C VAL A 33 4.05 -40.54 43.54
N ALA A 34 3.82 -39.23 43.66
CA ALA A 34 3.48 -38.37 42.54
C ALA A 34 4.65 -38.24 41.56
N SER A 35 5.86 -37.96 42.05
CA SER A 35 7.06 -37.89 41.22
C SER A 35 7.29 -39.19 40.43
N TRP A 36 7.13 -40.35 41.09
CA TRP A 36 7.21 -41.66 40.44
C TRP A 36 6.11 -41.86 39.40
N ALA A 37 4.85 -41.54 39.74
CA ALA A 37 3.72 -41.67 38.82
C ALA A 37 3.81 -40.75 37.59
N LEU A 38 4.43 -39.56 37.76
CA LEU A 38 4.68 -38.62 36.68
C LEU A 38 5.84 -39.09 35.77
N GLN A 39 6.85 -39.78 36.31
CA GLN A 39 7.97 -40.32 35.53
C GLN A 39 7.63 -41.61 34.76
N GLN A 40 6.71 -42.42 35.25
CA GLN A 40 6.32 -43.68 34.59
C GLN A 40 5.52 -43.39 33.31
N ARG A 41 5.83 -44.05 32.19
CA ARG A 41 4.93 -44.15 31.03
C ARG A 41 3.99 -45.36 31.28
N PRO A 42 2.71 -45.19 31.60
CA PRO A 42 1.86 -46.31 32.01
C PRO A 42 1.54 -47.18 30.80
N ALA A 43 1.36 -48.47 31.06
CA ALA A 43 0.78 -49.39 30.08
C ALA A 43 -0.65 -48.95 29.74
N ALA A 44 -1.05 -49.11 28.47
CA ALA A 44 -2.27 -48.53 27.90
C ALA A 44 -3.60 -48.99 28.53
N ALA A 45 -3.62 -49.99 29.42
CA ALA A 45 -4.86 -50.65 29.85
C ALA A 45 -5.38 -50.26 31.23
N ASP A 46 -4.54 -49.94 32.23
CA ASP A 46 -5.01 -49.63 33.59
C ASP A 46 -4.09 -48.59 34.26
N ALA A 47 -4.60 -47.38 34.49
CA ALA A 47 -3.91 -46.43 35.36
C ALA A 47 -3.86 -47.03 36.78
N ALA A 48 -2.66 -47.12 37.37
CA ALA A 48 -2.53 -47.55 38.75
C ALA A 48 -3.44 -46.69 39.65
N ARG A 49 -4.10 -47.30 40.66
CA ARG A 49 -5.00 -46.58 41.58
C ARG A 49 -4.37 -45.31 42.16
N GLU A 50 -3.06 -45.33 42.38
CA GLU A 50 -2.26 -44.20 42.85
C GLU A 50 -2.23 -43.04 41.84
N GLN A 51 -2.07 -43.32 40.55
CA GLN A 51 -2.13 -42.30 39.50
C GLN A 51 -3.54 -41.69 39.40
N GLN A 52 -4.59 -42.50 39.56
CA GLN A 52 -5.96 -41.99 39.56
C GLN A 52 -6.23 -41.10 40.78
N ALA A 53 -5.76 -41.49 41.97
CA ALA A 53 -5.88 -40.67 43.18
C ALA A 53 -5.13 -39.33 43.03
N LEU A 54 -3.93 -39.35 42.43
CA LEU A 54 -3.18 -38.14 42.12
C LEU A 54 -3.94 -37.21 41.18
N VAL A 55 -4.46 -37.75 40.06
CA VAL A 55 -5.23 -36.97 39.07
C VAL A 55 -6.46 -36.33 39.72
N ILE A 56 -7.19 -37.05 40.58
CA ILE A 56 -8.34 -36.51 41.34
C ILE A 56 -7.90 -35.37 42.26
N GLY A 57 -6.82 -35.56 43.02
CA GLY A 57 -6.31 -34.54 43.95
C GLY A 57 -5.85 -33.26 43.24
N CYS A 58 -5.11 -33.42 42.13
CA CYS A 58 -4.68 -32.31 41.29
C CYS A 58 -5.87 -31.60 40.61
N GLU A 59 -6.90 -32.34 40.17
CA GLU A 59 -8.09 -31.77 39.56
C GLU A 59 -8.86 -30.90 40.57
N ALA A 60 -9.08 -31.41 41.79
CA ALA A 60 -9.80 -30.67 42.83
C ALA A 60 -9.07 -29.38 43.23
N THR A 61 -7.74 -29.45 43.41
CA THR A 61 -6.93 -28.27 43.78
C THR A 61 -6.85 -27.25 42.66
N LEU A 62 -6.66 -27.66 41.40
CA LEU A 62 -6.69 -26.73 40.26
C LEU A 62 -8.06 -26.10 40.05
N ALA A 63 -9.15 -26.87 40.23
CA ALA A 63 -10.51 -26.33 40.17
C ALA A 63 -10.73 -25.26 41.24
N ASP A 64 -10.20 -25.46 42.46
CA ASP A 64 -10.29 -24.48 43.54
C ASP A 64 -9.50 -23.20 43.24
N ILE A 65 -8.29 -23.32 42.70
CA ILE A 65 -7.48 -22.19 42.24
C ILE A 65 -8.24 -21.38 41.18
N VAL A 66 -8.70 -22.05 40.12
CA VAL A 66 -9.41 -21.41 38.99
C VAL A 66 -10.69 -20.73 39.46
N SER A 67 -11.49 -21.40 40.29
CA SER A 67 -12.72 -20.82 40.85
C SER A 67 -12.42 -19.58 41.70
N THR A 68 -11.42 -19.67 42.59
CA THR A 68 -11.06 -18.58 43.50
C THR A 68 -10.50 -17.38 42.72
N MET A 69 -9.69 -17.59 41.68
CA MET A 69 -9.23 -16.51 40.79
C MET A 69 -10.37 -15.80 40.07
N ARG A 70 -11.40 -16.54 39.62
CA ARG A 70 -12.59 -15.94 39.00
C ARG A 70 -13.40 -15.12 40.00
N GLN A 71 -13.56 -15.62 41.23
CA GLN A 71 -14.21 -14.88 42.32
C GLN A 71 -13.45 -13.60 42.66
N LEU A 72 -12.12 -13.66 42.76
CA LEU A 72 -11.26 -12.49 42.96
C LEU A 72 -11.39 -11.48 41.81
N ARG A 73 -11.50 -11.94 40.55
CA ARG A 73 -11.72 -11.06 39.41
C ARG A 73 -13.09 -10.38 39.47
N ALA A 74 -14.14 -11.11 39.81
CA ALA A 74 -15.48 -10.56 39.97
C ALA A 74 -15.55 -9.54 41.12
N ALA A 75 -14.89 -9.82 42.25
CA ALA A 75 -14.77 -8.90 43.37
C ALA A 75 -13.93 -7.66 43.02
N ALA A 76 -12.85 -7.82 42.26
CA ALA A 76 -11.99 -6.72 41.84
C ALA A 76 -12.69 -5.73 40.89
N ALA A 77 -13.62 -6.18 40.06
CA ALA A 77 -14.41 -5.30 39.19
C ALA A 77 -15.31 -4.32 39.97
N ALA A 78 -15.59 -4.61 41.25
CA ALA A 78 -16.35 -3.74 42.14
C ALA A 78 -15.47 -2.74 42.93
N ALA A 79 -14.15 -2.96 42.99
CA ALA A 79 -13.18 -2.16 43.74
C ALA A 79 -12.13 -1.54 42.81
N ALA A 80 -11.17 -0.77 43.33
CA ALA A 80 -10.04 -0.26 42.54
C ALA A 80 -9.16 -1.45 42.05
N ALA A 81 -9.48 -1.98 40.86
CA ALA A 81 -9.14 -3.32 40.38
C ALA A 81 -7.64 -3.62 40.19
N ALA A 82 -6.80 -2.60 40.05
CA ALA A 82 -5.40 -2.79 39.66
C ALA A 82 -4.56 -3.42 40.77
N THR A 83 -4.56 -2.85 41.98
CA THR A 83 -3.66 -3.23 43.10
C THR A 83 -3.76 -4.70 43.52
N ALA A 84 -4.87 -5.37 43.20
CA ALA A 84 -5.11 -6.76 43.54
C ALA A 84 -4.42 -7.76 42.58
N SER A 85 -4.19 -7.41 41.30
CA SER A 85 -3.73 -8.38 40.29
C SER A 85 -2.29 -8.83 40.52
N GLY A 86 -1.37 -7.89 40.79
CA GLY A 86 0.03 -8.20 41.09
C GLY A 86 0.21 -9.01 42.38
N HIS A 87 -0.53 -8.66 43.43
CA HIS A 87 -0.50 -9.38 44.71
C HIS A 87 -1.01 -10.82 44.57
N THR A 88 -2.15 -11.00 43.90
CA THR A 88 -2.75 -12.32 43.66
C THR A 88 -1.78 -13.23 42.91
N LEU A 89 -1.12 -12.71 41.86
CA LEU A 89 -0.11 -13.47 41.12
C LEU A 89 1.12 -13.79 41.99
N GLY A 90 1.57 -12.83 42.82
CA GLY A 90 2.66 -13.05 43.76
C GLY A 90 2.42 -14.19 44.74
N LEU A 91 1.20 -14.31 45.27
CA LEU A 91 0.79 -15.43 46.15
C LEU A 91 0.88 -16.78 45.41
N LEU A 92 0.37 -16.86 44.19
CA LEU A 92 0.41 -18.06 43.36
C LEU A 92 1.85 -18.49 43.03
N LEU A 93 2.68 -17.53 42.62
CA LEU A 93 4.08 -17.80 42.26
C LEU A 93 4.91 -18.19 43.49
N ARG A 94 4.64 -17.64 44.68
CA ARG A 94 5.32 -18.04 45.92
C ARG A 94 5.16 -19.54 46.22
N HIS A 95 4.00 -20.10 45.89
CA HIS A 95 3.69 -21.53 46.06
C HIS A 95 3.88 -22.36 44.78
N GLN A 96 4.71 -21.87 43.86
CA GLN A 96 5.06 -22.58 42.62
C GLN A 96 3.86 -23.01 41.76
N ALA A 97 2.73 -22.30 41.82
CA ALA A 97 1.51 -22.70 41.13
C ALA A 97 1.70 -22.81 39.60
N ALA A 98 2.48 -21.91 39.00
CA ALA A 98 2.79 -21.96 37.57
C ALA A 98 3.65 -23.18 37.21
N ARG A 99 4.63 -23.53 38.05
CA ARG A 99 5.44 -24.74 37.87
C ARG A 99 4.58 -25.99 38.00
N SER A 100 3.75 -26.06 39.04
CA SER A 100 2.87 -27.19 39.32
C SER A 100 1.86 -27.45 38.19
N ALA A 101 1.18 -26.39 37.73
CA ALA A 101 0.29 -26.47 36.57
C ALA A 101 1.07 -26.85 35.29
N GLY A 102 2.26 -26.27 35.08
CA GLY A 102 3.12 -26.57 33.95
C GLY A 102 3.58 -28.04 33.92
N THR A 103 3.94 -28.62 35.06
CA THR A 103 4.41 -30.01 35.16
C THR A 103 3.28 -30.98 34.80
N LEU A 104 2.06 -30.70 35.28
CA LEU A 104 0.88 -31.49 34.95
C LEU A 104 0.56 -31.42 33.45
N LEU A 105 0.65 -30.25 32.84
CA LEU A 105 0.45 -30.09 31.40
C LEU A 105 1.57 -30.77 30.60
N ALA A 106 2.84 -30.58 30.95
CA ALA A 106 3.96 -31.24 30.29
C ALA A 106 3.83 -32.78 30.36
N TRP A 107 3.41 -33.30 31.51
CA TRP A 107 3.14 -34.72 31.72
C TRP A 107 1.98 -35.24 30.86
N LEU A 108 0.86 -34.51 30.80
CA LEU A 108 -0.29 -34.87 29.97
C LEU A 108 0.04 -34.79 28.47
N GLN A 109 0.87 -33.84 28.05
CA GLN A 109 1.32 -33.71 26.64
C GLN A 109 2.09 -34.92 26.15
N GLN A 110 2.86 -35.57 27.02
CA GLN A 110 3.61 -36.79 26.69
C GLN A 110 2.70 -38.02 26.48
N ARG A 111 1.39 -37.89 26.70
CA ARG A 111 0.42 -39.00 26.68
C ARG A 111 -0.82 -38.68 25.83
N PRO A 112 -0.64 -38.46 24.51
CA PRO A 112 -1.73 -38.05 23.61
C PRO A 112 -2.91 -39.03 23.62
N GLU A 113 -2.65 -40.34 23.73
CA GLU A 113 -3.69 -41.39 23.75
C GLU A 113 -4.59 -41.29 24.99
N GLN A 114 -4.02 -41.03 26.18
CA GLN A 114 -4.79 -40.88 27.42
C GLN A 114 -5.61 -39.58 27.43
N LEU A 115 -5.05 -38.51 26.86
CA LEU A 115 -5.78 -37.27 26.68
C LEU A 115 -6.93 -37.47 25.70
N GLN A 116 -6.69 -38.16 24.59
CA GLN A 116 -7.69 -38.51 23.58
C GLN A 116 -8.88 -39.27 24.20
N PHE A 117 -8.62 -40.32 24.97
CA PHE A 117 -9.68 -41.07 25.66
C PHE A 117 -10.42 -40.23 26.71
N GLY A 118 -9.69 -39.41 27.48
CA GLY A 118 -10.29 -38.50 28.45
C GLY A 118 -11.23 -37.49 27.78
N LEU A 119 -10.85 -36.97 26.60
CA LEU A 119 -11.65 -36.02 25.85
C LEU A 119 -12.95 -36.66 25.33
N LEU A 120 -12.89 -37.91 24.84
CA LEU A 120 -14.09 -38.70 24.48
C LEU A 120 -15.06 -38.82 25.66
N LEU A 121 -14.53 -39.18 26.84
CA LEU A 121 -15.36 -39.35 28.05
C LEU A 121 -15.98 -38.03 28.50
N LEU A 122 -15.20 -36.94 28.49
CA LEU A 122 -15.69 -35.61 28.88
C LEU A 122 -16.80 -35.14 27.94
N GLN A 123 -16.64 -35.40 26.64
CA GLN A 123 -17.62 -35.12 25.61
C GLN A 123 -18.90 -35.95 25.75
N GLN A 124 -18.79 -37.27 25.92
CA GLN A 124 -19.94 -38.15 26.14
C GLN A 124 -20.75 -37.72 27.37
N ARG A 125 -20.09 -37.25 28.43
CA ARG A 125 -20.75 -36.72 29.62
C ARG A 125 -21.50 -35.42 29.37
N GLN A 126 -20.91 -34.48 28.64
CA GLN A 126 -21.58 -33.22 28.29
C GLN A 126 -22.90 -33.46 27.52
N GLN A 127 -23.00 -34.55 26.75
CA GLN A 127 -24.22 -34.92 26.05
C GLN A 127 -25.25 -35.65 26.93
N THR A 128 -24.80 -36.43 27.91
CA THR A 128 -25.67 -37.38 28.63
C THR A 128 -26.30 -36.85 29.90
N THR A 129 -25.87 -35.72 30.47
CA THR A 129 -26.27 -35.37 31.84
C THR A 129 -26.66 -33.90 32.04
N SER A 130 -27.94 -33.65 32.30
CA SER A 130 -28.38 -32.49 33.09
C SER A 130 -28.31 -32.76 34.61
N ASN A 131 -28.25 -34.02 35.07
CA ASN A 131 -28.53 -34.37 36.48
C ASN A 131 -27.55 -35.32 37.20
N ALA A 132 -26.40 -35.72 36.64
CA ALA A 132 -25.46 -36.62 37.34
C ALA A 132 -24.30 -35.86 38.01
N ALA A 133 -24.43 -35.57 39.31
CA ALA A 133 -23.53 -34.71 40.09
C ALA A 133 -22.18 -35.33 40.52
N HIS A 134 -21.85 -36.55 40.10
CA HIS A 134 -20.60 -37.24 40.53
C HIS A 134 -19.85 -37.79 39.32
N ALA A 135 -19.19 -36.90 38.60
CA ALA A 135 -18.34 -37.22 37.46
C ALA A 135 -16.98 -37.77 37.96
N ALA A 136 -16.59 -38.96 37.51
CA ALA A 136 -15.25 -39.48 37.78
C ALA A 136 -14.19 -38.60 37.10
N SER A 137 -13.22 -38.08 37.86
CA SER A 137 -12.10 -37.26 37.37
C SER A 137 -11.50 -37.80 36.06
N SER A 138 -11.16 -36.89 35.14
CA SER A 138 -10.57 -37.26 33.85
C SER A 138 -9.33 -36.43 33.58
N THR A 139 -8.32 -37.04 32.97
CA THR A 139 -7.09 -36.38 32.50
C THR A 139 -7.39 -35.17 31.59
N ALA A 140 -8.47 -35.25 30.80
CA ALA A 140 -8.99 -34.15 29.98
C ALA A 140 -9.51 -32.95 30.79
N HIS A 141 -10.20 -33.20 31.90
CA HIS A 141 -10.66 -32.11 32.76
C HIS A 141 -9.48 -31.47 33.49
N LEU A 142 -8.55 -32.30 33.98
CA LEU A 142 -7.29 -31.83 34.58
C LEU A 142 -6.50 -30.95 33.59
N TRP A 143 -6.40 -31.38 32.32
CA TRP A 143 -5.82 -30.61 31.23
C TRP A 143 -6.47 -29.23 31.10
N ALA A 144 -7.79 -29.19 30.90
CA ALA A 144 -8.54 -27.95 30.71
C ALA A 144 -8.40 -26.99 31.89
N LEU A 145 -8.38 -27.51 33.12
CA LEU A 145 -8.14 -26.72 34.33
C LEU A 145 -6.71 -26.17 34.39
N GLY A 146 -5.71 -26.98 34.03
CA GLY A 146 -4.32 -26.52 33.92
C GLY A 146 -4.16 -25.39 32.92
N CYS A 147 -4.73 -25.54 31.72
CA CYS A 147 -4.77 -24.50 30.68
C CYS A 147 -5.42 -23.21 31.18
N THR A 148 -6.59 -23.34 31.81
CA THR A 148 -7.34 -22.21 32.37
C THR A 148 -6.58 -21.51 33.48
N CYS A 149 -5.89 -22.26 34.35
CA CYS A 149 -5.08 -21.71 35.43
C CYS A 149 -3.93 -20.87 34.87
N LEU A 150 -3.19 -21.39 33.88
CA LEU A 150 -2.14 -20.62 33.20
C LEU A 150 -2.66 -19.37 32.52
N ASP A 151 -3.81 -19.44 31.84
CA ASP A 151 -4.43 -18.28 31.19
C ASP A 151 -4.85 -17.19 32.20
N LEU A 152 -5.43 -17.58 33.33
CA LEU A 152 -5.79 -16.64 34.39
C LEU A 152 -4.55 -16.00 35.00
N MET A 153 -3.47 -16.75 35.24
CA MET A 153 -2.21 -16.19 35.76
C MET A 153 -1.57 -15.23 34.75
N SER A 154 -1.58 -15.59 33.47
CA SER A 154 -1.09 -14.74 32.38
C SER A 154 -1.89 -13.44 32.27
N THR A 155 -3.22 -13.52 32.37
CA THR A 155 -4.10 -12.34 32.41
C THR A 155 -3.77 -11.44 33.59
N LYS A 156 -3.55 -12.02 34.79
CA LYS A 156 -3.14 -11.24 35.98
C LYS A 156 -1.78 -10.58 35.82
N LEU A 157 -0.86 -11.22 35.10
CA LEU A 157 0.44 -10.64 34.79
C LEU A 157 0.30 -9.43 33.84
N ILE A 158 -0.52 -9.55 32.79
CA ILE A 158 -0.84 -8.45 31.87
C ILE A 158 -1.52 -7.29 32.61
N ASP A 159 -2.53 -7.57 33.43
CA ASP A 159 -3.23 -6.56 34.22
C ASP A 159 -2.26 -5.81 35.16
N ALA A 160 -1.32 -6.53 35.78
CA ALA A 160 -0.29 -5.94 36.63
C ALA A 160 0.70 -5.08 35.85
N ALA A 161 1.04 -5.46 34.62
CA ALA A 161 1.93 -4.71 33.74
C ALA A 161 1.28 -3.42 33.19
N ALA A 162 -0.04 -3.43 32.97
CA ALA A 162 -0.78 -2.30 32.43
C ALA A 162 -0.90 -1.12 33.41
N VAL A 163 -0.85 -1.39 34.72
CA VAL A 163 -1.00 -0.36 35.76
C VAL A 163 0.18 -0.41 36.72
N ALA A 164 1.06 0.59 36.65
CA ALA A 164 2.16 0.74 37.58
C ALA A 164 1.63 0.83 39.03
N GLN A 165 2.00 -0.15 39.86
CA GLN A 165 1.53 -0.24 41.23
C GLN A 165 2.69 -0.09 42.20
N PRO A 166 2.57 0.81 43.21
CA PRO A 166 3.56 0.91 44.25
C PRO A 166 3.64 -0.42 45.03
N GLY A 167 4.83 -1.03 45.05
CA GLY A 167 5.08 -2.30 45.74
C GLY A 167 4.91 -3.57 44.90
N CYS A 168 4.38 -3.48 43.67
CA CYS A 168 4.35 -4.62 42.74
C CYS A 168 5.53 -4.54 41.78
N ASN A 169 6.52 -5.41 41.95
CA ASN A 169 7.59 -5.57 40.97
C ASN A 169 7.13 -6.55 39.86
N VAL A 170 6.41 -6.03 38.87
CA VAL A 170 5.91 -6.80 37.70
C VAL A 170 7.05 -7.56 37.03
N ALA A 171 8.24 -6.96 36.97
CA ALA A 171 9.43 -7.59 36.44
C ALA A 171 9.79 -8.88 37.21
N ALA A 172 9.85 -8.80 38.54
CA ALA A 172 10.14 -9.97 39.37
C ALA A 172 9.06 -11.06 39.22
N LEU A 173 7.78 -10.69 39.12
CA LEU A 173 6.68 -11.64 38.91
C LEU A 173 6.80 -12.34 37.56
N ALA A 174 7.08 -11.61 36.49
CA ALA A 174 7.23 -12.17 35.16
C ALA A 174 8.43 -13.13 35.07
N ALA A 175 9.58 -12.73 35.63
CA ALA A 175 10.77 -13.58 35.71
C ALA A 175 10.52 -14.86 36.51
N ALA A 176 9.86 -14.76 37.68
CA ALA A 176 9.54 -15.91 38.52
C ALA A 176 8.56 -16.86 37.82
N MET A 177 7.54 -16.35 37.13
CA MET A 177 6.61 -17.16 36.36
C MET A 177 7.32 -17.89 35.22
N LEU A 178 8.19 -17.19 34.48
CA LEU A 178 8.94 -17.77 33.36
C LEU A 178 9.90 -18.88 33.83
N GLN A 179 10.63 -18.64 34.92
CA GLN A 179 11.52 -19.62 35.53
C GLN A 179 10.73 -20.86 36.00
N GLN A 180 9.55 -20.68 36.58
CA GLN A 180 8.69 -21.79 36.98
C GLN A 180 8.19 -22.62 35.80
N LEU A 181 7.82 -21.97 34.70
CA LEU A 181 7.39 -22.65 33.48
C LEU A 181 8.55 -23.40 32.81
N GLU A 182 9.76 -22.86 32.80
CA GLU A 182 10.95 -23.57 32.36
C GLU A 182 11.22 -24.81 33.22
N GLN A 183 11.24 -24.65 34.55
CA GLN A 183 11.45 -25.75 35.51
C GLN A 183 10.39 -26.84 35.44
N SER A 184 9.21 -26.53 34.91
CA SER A 184 8.13 -27.48 34.71
C SER A 184 8.31 -28.37 33.47
N GLY A 185 9.21 -28.01 32.56
CA GLY A 185 9.38 -28.65 31.27
C GLY A 185 8.31 -28.27 30.24
N LEU A 186 7.31 -27.45 30.58
CA LEU A 186 6.23 -27.08 29.67
C LEU A 186 6.74 -26.34 28.42
N LEU A 187 7.72 -25.44 28.58
CA LEU A 187 8.27 -24.68 27.45
C LEU A 187 8.92 -25.60 26.40
N SER A 188 9.62 -26.65 26.84
CA SER A 188 10.26 -27.62 25.94
C SER A 188 9.29 -28.67 25.42
N SER A 189 8.27 -29.07 26.18
CA SER A 189 7.32 -30.11 25.73
C SER A 189 6.24 -29.57 24.80
N MET A 190 5.86 -28.30 24.92
CA MET A 190 4.64 -27.81 24.26
C MET A 190 4.72 -27.80 22.74
N HIS A 191 5.81 -27.32 22.16
CA HIS A 191 5.98 -27.34 20.70
C HIS A 191 6.06 -28.78 20.16
N THR A 192 6.78 -29.68 20.84
CA THR A 192 6.95 -31.08 20.39
C THR A 192 5.61 -31.84 20.33
N ASN A 193 4.67 -31.52 21.21
CA ASN A 193 3.42 -32.28 21.35
C ASN A 193 2.18 -31.58 20.77
N LEU A 194 2.22 -30.28 20.47
CA LEU A 194 1.03 -29.52 20.03
C LEU A 194 0.41 -30.12 18.76
N LEU A 195 1.21 -30.36 17.73
CA LEU A 195 0.72 -30.88 16.45
C LEU A 195 0.22 -32.33 16.55
N PRO A 196 0.96 -33.30 17.14
CA PRO A 196 0.43 -34.65 17.37
C PRO A 196 -0.90 -34.65 18.15
N LEU A 197 -1.03 -33.80 19.17
CA LEU A 197 -2.27 -33.67 19.93
C LEU A 197 -3.41 -33.13 19.07
N MET A 198 -3.18 -32.07 18.29
CA MET A 198 -4.20 -31.52 17.39
C MET A 198 -4.59 -32.50 16.29
N GLN A 199 -3.66 -33.32 15.79
CA GLN A 199 -3.96 -34.39 14.84
C GLN A 199 -4.81 -35.49 15.48
N ALA A 200 -4.49 -35.92 16.70
CA ALA A 200 -5.26 -36.93 17.41
C ALA A 200 -6.70 -36.46 17.70
N ILE A 201 -6.86 -35.21 18.14
CA ILE A 201 -8.18 -34.59 18.34
C ILE A 201 -8.92 -34.49 16.99
N SER A 202 -8.23 -34.10 15.91
CA SER A 202 -8.83 -33.99 14.57
C SER A 202 -9.36 -35.30 14.07
N GLN A 203 -8.56 -36.36 14.15
CA GLN A 203 -8.94 -37.71 13.71
C GLN A 203 -10.17 -38.22 14.47
N GLN A 204 -10.28 -37.90 15.75
CA GLN A 204 -11.41 -38.29 16.58
C GLN A 204 -12.69 -37.51 16.27
N CYS A 205 -12.57 -36.22 15.91
CA CYS A 205 -13.72 -35.37 15.59
C CYS A 205 -14.27 -35.60 14.17
N LYS A 206 -13.59 -36.38 13.30
CA LYS A 206 -14.06 -36.74 11.96
C LYS A 206 -15.30 -37.65 12.05
N GLY A 207 -16.49 -37.04 12.17
CA GLY A 207 -17.77 -37.74 12.04
C GLY A 207 -18.88 -37.30 13.00
N LYS A 208 -18.64 -36.35 13.91
CA LYS A 208 -19.67 -35.90 14.87
C LYS A 208 -19.72 -34.36 14.95
N LEU A 209 -20.93 -33.79 15.00
CA LEU A 209 -21.26 -32.35 15.12
C LEU A 209 -20.92 -31.78 16.51
N GLU A 210 -19.71 -32.04 16.99
CA GLU A 210 -19.41 -32.03 18.41
C GLU A 210 -18.53 -30.85 18.88
N PRO A 211 -18.49 -30.57 20.20
CA PRO A 211 -17.86 -29.36 20.74
C PRO A 211 -16.33 -29.36 20.64
N TRP A 212 -15.80 -28.33 19.98
CA TRP A 212 -14.37 -28.08 19.71
C TRP A 212 -13.56 -27.57 20.93
N SER A 213 -14.03 -27.79 22.15
CA SER A 213 -13.41 -27.28 23.38
C SER A 213 -11.95 -27.73 23.64
N PRO A 214 -11.49 -28.92 23.19
CA PRO A 214 -10.10 -29.33 23.40
C PRO A 214 -9.10 -28.49 22.59
N TYR A 215 -9.46 -28.18 21.35
CA TYR A 215 -8.67 -27.29 20.49
C TYR A 215 -8.51 -25.91 21.10
N GLN A 216 -9.61 -25.36 21.58
CA GLN A 216 -9.61 -24.08 22.25
C GLN A 216 -8.68 -24.08 23.46
N SER A 217 -8.74 -25.11 24.32
CA SER A 217 -7.90 -25.21 25.51
C SER A 217 -6.40 -25.26 25.18
N LEU A 218 -6.04 -25.98 24.11
CA LEU A 218 -4.66 -26.04 23.60
C LEU A 218 -4.18 -24.67 23.10
N LEU A 219 -4.98 -24.02 22.25
CA LEU A 219 -4.66 -22.72 21.67
C LEU A 219 -4.64 -21.61 22.74
N ASP A 220 -5.58 -21.59 23.67
CA ASP A 220 -5.60 -20.64 24.78
C ASP A 220 -4.36 -20.82 25.69
N SER A 221 -3.84 -22.03 25.84
CA SER A 221 -2.55 -22.26 26.52
C SER A 221 -1.38 -21.67 25.74
N SER A 222 -1.36 -21.84 24.42
CA SER A 222 -0.32 -21.23 23.57
C SER A 222 -0.35 -19.70 23.70
N ARG A 223 -1.55 -19.11 23.68
CA ARG A 223 -1.77 -17.69 23.91
C ARG A 223 -1.25 -17.25 25.28
N ALA A 224 -1.54 -18.01 26.33
CA ALA A 224 -1.10 -17.70 27.69
C ALA A 224 0.44 -17.71 27.78
N LEU A 225 1.11 -18.70 27.19
CA LEU A 225 2.58 -18.78 27.15
C LEU A 225 3.22 -17.62 26.37
N LEU A 226 2.67 -17.27 25.20
CA LEU A 226 3.13 -16.12 24.43
C LEU A 226 3.02 -14.83 25.24
N SER A 227 1.90 -14.65 25.95
CA SER A 227 1.64 -13.48 26.78
C SER A 227 2.59 -13.38 27.98
N VAL A 228 2.89 -14.50 28.64
CA VAL A 228 3.86 -14.53 29.76
C VAL A 228 5.26 -14.20 29.27
N THR A 229 5.67 -14.82 28.17
CA THR A 229 6.97 -14.58 27.51
C THR A 229 7.13 -13.11 27.15
N ASP A 230 6.10 -12.54 26.53
CA ASP A 230 6.06 -11.14 26.16
C ASP A 230 6.21 -10.18 27.34
N VAL A 231 5.43 -10.37 28.42
CA VAL A 231 5.54 -9.50 29.60
C VAL A 231 6.90 -9.68 30.29
N ALA A 232 7.45 -10.89 30.34
CA ALA A 232 8.77 -11.13 30.92
C ALA A 232 9.89 -10.46 30.12
N LEU A 233 9.89 -10.59 28.80
CA LEU A 233 10.92 -9.95 27.97
C LEU A 233 10.81 -8.42 27.98
N ARG A 234 9.61 -7.87 28.15
CA ARG A 234 9.38 -6.42 28.25
C ARG A 234 9.75 -5.85 29.62
N CYS A 235 9.22 -6.43 30.69
CA CYS A 235 9.30 -5.84 32.02
C CYS A 235 10.51 -6.33 32.82
N SER A 236 10.94 -7.57 32.60
CA SER A 236 11.88 -8.26 33.48
C SER A 236 13.22 -8.59 32.89
N ARG A 237 13.57 -8.00 31.76
CA ARG A 237 14.77 -8.39 31.04
C ARG A 237 16.04 -8.32 31.89
N ALA A 238 16.22 -7.26 32.68
CA ALA A 238 17.37 -7.13 33.57
C ALA A 238 17.41 -8.18 34.70
N LEU A 239 16.28 -8.83 34.99
CA LEU A 239 16.13 -9.85 36.03
C LEU A 239 16.13 -11.29 35.48
N VAL A 240 15.90 -11.48 34.17
CA VAL A 240 15.86 -12.79 33.53
C VAL A 240 17.27 -13.12 33.01
N PRO A 241 17.90 -14.21 33.47
CA PRO A 241 19.21 -14.63 32.96
C PRO A 241 19.19 -14.82 31.44
N ASP A 242 20.28 -14.44 30.76
CA ASP A 242 20.39 -14.52 29.29
C ASP A 242 20.09 -15.93 28.74
N ALA A 243 20.53 -16.96 29.46
CA ALA A 243 20.24 -18.36 29.12
C ALA A 243 18.73 -18.66 29.13
N LEU A 244 17.99 -18.13 30.10
CA LEU A 244 16.53 -18.28 30.18
C LEU A 244 15.85 -17.50 29.05
N GLN A 245 16.30 -16.28 28.74
CA GLN A 245 15.78 -15.51 27.60
C GLN A 245 15.95 -16.29 26.29
N HIS A 246 17.14 -16.84 26.05
CA HIS A 246 17.43 -17.66 24.87
C HIS A 246 16.52 -18.89 24.80
N THR A 247 16.43 -19.69 25.87
CA THR A 247 15.57 -20.88 25.93
C THR A 247 14.11 -20.55 25.63
N VAL A 248 13.62 -19.45 26.19
CA VAL A 248 12.22 -19.01 26.05
C VAL A 248 11.93 -18.52 24.64
N LEU A 249 12.82 -17.74 24.03
CA LEU A 249 12.68 -17.31 22.64
C LEU A 249 12.71 -18.49 21.69
N GLN A 250 13.61 -19.47 21.91
CA GLN A 250 13.69 -20.69 21.10
C GLN A 250 12.41 -21.53 21.22
N ALA A 251 11.88 -21.68 22.43
CA ALA A 251 10.62 -22.37 22.68
C ALA A 251 9.45 -21.63 22.02
N THR A 252 9.46 -20.29 22.03
CA THR A 252 8.44 -19.44 21.41
C THR A 252 8.44 -19.55 19.89
N LEU A 253 9.62 -19.51 19.26
CA LEU A 253 9.77 -19.76 17.83
C LEU A 253 9.18 -21.12 17.45
N SER A 254 9.58 -22.17 18.16
CA SER A 254 9.08 -23.53 17.91
C SER A 254 7.57 -23.63 18.11
N LEU A 255 7.02 -22.96 19.12
CA LEU A 255 5.58 -22.89 19.36
C LEU A 255 4.83 -22.22 18.22
N LEU A 256 5.32 -21.08 17.72
CA LEU A 256 4.68 -20.35 16.62
C LEU A 256 4.70 -21.14 15.30
N GLN A 257 5.78 -21.86 15.02
CA GLN A 257 5.87 -22.78 13.88
C GLN A 257 4.79 -23.87 13.97
N GLU A 258 4.61 -24.46 15.15
CA GLU A 258 3.61 -25.51 15.36
C GLU A 258 2.18 -24.97 15.33
N VAL A 259 1.94 -23.77 15.88
CA VAL A 259 0.65 -23.08 15.74
C VAL A 259 0.33 -22.87 14.26
N GLN A 260 1.28 -22.41 13.44
CA GLN A 260 1.04 -22.24 12.00
C GLN A 260 0.66 -23.57 11.31
N ARG A 261 1.37 -24.67 11.63
CA ARG A 261 1.05 -26.01 11.09
C ARG A 261 -0.33 -26.49 11.53
N CYS A 262 -0.71 -26.16 12.75
CA CYS A 262 -2.01 -26.47 13.33
C CYS A 262 -3.18 -25.79 12.60
N GLY A 263 -2.95 -24.66 11.93
CA GLY A 263 -3.97 -24.00 11.10
C GLY A 263 -4.53 -24.90 9.99
N ALA A 264 -3.68 -25.76 9.40
CA ALA A 264 -4.12 -26.72 8.36
C ALA A 264 -4.98 -27.87 8.90
N LEU A 265 -4.98 -28.10 10.22
CA LEU A 265 -5.77 -29.13 10.89
C LEU A 265 -7.11 -28.62 11.41
N LEU A 266 -7.34 -27.30 11.35
CA LEU A 266 -8.62 -26.72 11.71
C LEU A 266 -9.70 -27.24 10.76
N PRO A 267 -10.89 -27.60 11.29
CA PRO A 267 -11.94 -28.17 10.48
C PRO A 267 -12.38 -27.18 9.40
N ALA A 268 -12.36 -27.62 8.14
CA ALA A 268 -13.05 -26.89 7.08
C ALA A 268 -14.53 -26.77 7.46
N ALA A 269 -15.13 -25.60 7.27
CA ALA A 269 -16.56 -25.41 7.46
C ALA A 269 -17.30 -26.52 6.71
N ALA A 270 -18.08 -27.35 7.41
CA ALA A 270 -18.89 -28.36 6.76
C ALA A 270 -19.97 -27.65 5.93
N ALA A 271 -19.71 -27.43 4.64
CA ALA A 271 -20.56 -26.68 3.72
C ALA A 271 -21.96 -27.31 3.45
N GLY A 272 -22.36 -28.33 4.22
CA GLY A 272 -23.45 -29.25 3.85
C GLY A 272 -24.66 -29.32 4.78
N LEU A 273 -24.77 -28.53 5.86
CA LEU A 273 -25.85 -28.73 6.85
C LEU A 273 -26.83 -27.56 7.00
N SER A 274 -26.59 -26.41 6.37
CA SER A 274 -27.47 -25.24 6.50
C SER A 274 -28.69 -25.25 5.56
N THR A 275 -28.87 -26.29 4.73
CA THR A 275 -29.94 -26.35 3.71
C THR A 275 -31.13 -27.24 4.06
N ALA A 276 -31.16 -27.91 5.23
CA ALA A 276 -32.34 -28.64 5.67
C ALA A 276 -33.30 -27.69 6.42
N GLY A 277 -34.42 -27.37 5.77
CA GLY A 277 -35.26 -26.22 6.06
C GLY A 277 -35.84 -26.12 7.46
N SER A 278 -36.02 -24.89 7.92
CA SER A 278 -36.93 -24.54 9.01
C SER A 278 -37.47 -23.13 8.78
N SER A 279 -38.45 -23.05 7.88
CA SER A 279 -39.38 -21.93 7.77
C SER A 279 -40.32 -21.93 8.97
N SER A 280 -39.91 -21.31 10.07
CA SER A 280 -40.80 -20.91 11.15
C SER A 280 -40.22 -19.69 11.86
N ALA A 281 -40.58 -18.53 11.32
CA ALA A 281 -40.34 -17.22 11.93
C ALA A 281 -41.19 -17.10 13.20
N SER A 282 -40.54 -17.21 14.35
CA SER A 282 -41.13 -16.90 15.65
C SER A 282 -40.21 -15.94 16.40
N SER A 283 -40.48 -14.66 16.22
CA SER A 283 -39.95 -13.53 16.99
C SER A 283 -40.09 -13.76 18.50
N SER A 284 -38.98 -14.03 19.19
CA SER A 284 -38.87 -13.99 20.65
C SER A 284 -37.54 -13.37 21.08
N SER A 285 -37.58 -12.05 21.25
CA SER A 285 -37.01 -11.24 22.33
C SER A 285 -35.81 -11.79 23.14
N SER A 286 -34.69 -11.07 23.02
CA SER A 286 -33.85 -10.58 24.14
C SER A 286 -33.42 -11.59 25.23
N SER A 287 -32.33 -12.31 24.95
CA SER A 287 -31.41 -12.76 26.00
C SER A 287 -29.99 -12.31 25.63
N ASN A 288 -29.65 -11.10 26.06
CA ASN A 288 -28.28 -10.58 26.13
C ASN A 288 -27.45 -11.53 27.00
N GLY A 289 -26.43 -12.18 26.43
CA GLY A 289 -25.55 -13.01 27.24
C GLY A 289 -24.52 -13.77 26.43
N SER A 290 -23.48 -13.06 25.97
CA SER A 290 -22.07 -13.48 26.04
C SER A 290 -21.64 -14.90 25.65
N SER A 291 -22.44 -15.67 24.92
CA SER A 291 -21.98 -16.90 24.27
C SER A 291 -21.33 -16.56 22.93
N ILE A 292 -20.29 -15.73 22.99
CA ILE A 292 -19.37 -15.54 21.88
C ILE A 292 -18.88 -16.93 21.52
N SER A 293 -19.15 -17.35 20.28
CA SER A 293 -18.95 -18.71 19.83
C SER A 293 -17.50 -19.13 20.09
N ASN A 294 -17.34 -20.06 21.04
CA ASN A 294 -16.10 -20.74 21.41
C ASN A 294 -15.65 -21.66 20.26
N SER A 295 -15.34 -21.06 19.11
CA SER A 295 -14.88 -21.78 17.92
C SER A 295 -13.36 -21.99 17.98
N PRO A 296 -12.84 -23.08 17.41
CA PRO A 296 -11.39 -23.32 17.38
C PRO A 296 -10.66 -22.26 16.56
N HIS A 297 -11.30 -21.72 15.52
CA HIS A 297 -10.80 -20.59 14.74
C HIS A 297 -10.70 -19.31 15.59
N SER A 298 -11.67 -19.04 16.47
CA SER A 298 -11.62 -17.89 17.39
C SER A 298 -10.39 -17.98 18.31
N ALA A 299 -10.15 -19.15 18.90
CA ALA A 299 -8.96 -19.38 19.72
C ALA A 299 -7.66 -19.23 18.92
N TYR A 300 -7.62 -19.74 17.69
CA TYR A 300 -6.47 -19.62 16.79
C TYR A 300 -6.14 -18.15 16.48
N ILE A 301 -7.16 -17.33 16.17
CA ILE A 301 -7.00 -15.90 15.88
C ILE A 301 -6.53 -15.14 17.13
N ARG A 302 -7.01 -15.52 18.32
CA ARG A 302 -6.49 -14.95 19.58
C ARG A 302 -5.00 -15.26 19.77
N VAL A 303 -4.55 -16.47 19.42
CA VAL A 303 -3.11 -16.83 19.44
C VAL A 303 -2.34 -15.99 18.43
N GLN A 304 -2.83 -15.84 17.20
CA GLN A 304 -2.22 -14.97 16.17
C GLN A 304 -2.10 -13.52 16.64
N CYS A 305 -3.13 -12.98 17.28
CA CYS A 305 -3.11 -11.64 17.86
C CYS A 305 -2.06 -11.50 18.96
N ALA A 306 -1.94 -12.50 19.85
CA ALA A 306 -0.91 -12.50 20.89
C ALA A 306 0.50 -12.60 20.28
N ALA A 307 0.67 -13.41 19.23
CA ALA A 307 1.92 -13.52 18.49
C ALA A 307 2.31 -12.19 17.82
N ALA A 308 1.39 -11.54 17.11
CA ALA A 308 1.64 -10.23 16.50
C ALA A 308 2.05 -9.18 17.54
N GLY A 309 1.32 -9.11 18.66
CA GLY A 309 1.66 -8.19 19.75
C GLY A 309 3.04 -8.48 20.35
N PHE A 310 3.38 -9.75 20.57
CA PHE A 310 4.69 -10.17 21.04
C PHE A 310 5.81 -9.76 20.08
N ILE A 311 5.62 -10.00 18.77
CA ILE A 311 6.65 -9.75 17.76
C ILE A 311 6.95 -8.27 17.58
N ILE A 312 5.94 -7.38 17.61
CA ILE A 312 6.17 -5.93 17.57
C ILE A 312 7.09 -5.50 18.70
N ARG A 313 6.73 -5.89 19.93
CA ARG A 313 7.49 -5.46 21.11
C ARG A 313 8.88 -6.05 21.14
N LEU A 314 9.04 -7.26 20.61
CA LEU A 314 10.35 -7.87 20.41
C LEU A 314 11.18 -7.07 19.40
N GLY A 315 10.57 -6.64 18.29
CA GLY A 315 11.20 -5.78 17.29
C GLY A 315 11.60 -4.40 17.83
N ASP A 316 10.68 -3.71 18.50
CA ASP A 316 10.96 -2.40 19.13
C ASP A 316 12.10 -2.51 20.14
N SER A 317 12.09 -3.57 20.96
CA SER A 317 13.14 -3.83 21.95
C SER A 317 14.48 -4.14 21.27
N HIS A 318 14.46 -4.92 20.19
CA HIS A 318 15.65 -5.27 19.43
C HIS A 318 16.32 -4.03 18.84
N GLU A 319 15.55 -3.16 18.18
CA GLU A 319 16.07 -1.92 17.59
C GLU A 319 16.63 -0.97 18.66
N GLN A 320 15.87 -0.76 19.76
CA GLN A 320 16.33 0.09 20.87
C GLN A 320 17.65 -0.41 21.48
N GLN A 321 17.89 -1.72 21.49
CA GLN A 321 19.06 -2.32 22.12
C GLN A 321 20.25 -2.48 21.20
N GLU A 322 20.00 -2.68 19.92
CA GLU A 322 21.04 -2.58 18.91
C GLU A 322 21.69 -1.19 18.97
N GLN A 323 20.88 -0.14 19.14
CA GLN A 323 21.36 1.22 19.37
C GLN A 323 22.15 1.38 20.69
N GLN A 324 21.84 0.58 21.72
CA GLN A 324 22.51 0.64 23.03
C GLN A 324 23.68 -0.37 23.18
N GLN A 325 23.89 -1.29 22.24
CA GLN A 325 24.86 -2.39 22.30
C GLN A 325 24.70 -3.32 23.52
N GLN A 326 23.46 -3.57 23.99
CA GLN A 326 23.18 -4.27 25.26
C GLN A 326 22.57 -5.67 25.14
N LEU A 327 22.27 -6.16 23.93
CA LEU A 327 21.65 -7.48 23.73
C LEU A 327 22.73 -8.58 23.64
N PRO A 328 22.68 -9.64 24.47
CA PRO A 328 23.57 -10.78 24.30
C PRO A 328 23.42 -11.39 22.90
N ALA A 329 24.54 -11.66 22.24
CA ALA A 329 24.56 -12.11 20.84
C ALA A 329 23.68 -13.36 20.58
N ALA A 330 23.59 -14.28 21.54
CA ALA A 330 22.74 -15.46 21.42
C ALA A 330 21.23 -15.10 21.41
N VAL A 331 20.81 -14.14 22.22
CA VAL A 331 19.42 -13.67 22.29
C VAL A 331 19.06 -12.87 21.03
N ALA A 332 20.01 -12.07 20.51
CA ALA A 332 19.88 -11.38 19.23
C ALA A 332 19.67 -12.37 18.08
N ALA A 333 20.52 -13.39 17.97
CA ALA A 333 20.44 -14.39 16.90
C ALA A 333 19.10 -15.13 16.87
N VAL A 334 18.55 -15.53 18.03
CA VAL A 334 17.23 -16.18 18.09
C VAL A 334 16.10 -15.20 17.79
N THR A 335 16.24 -13.93 18.18
CA THR A 335 15.27 -12.87 17.86
C THR A 335 15.20 -12.63 16.37
N GLU A 336 16.35 -12.47 15.71
CA GLU A 336 16.47 -12.38 14.26
C GLU A 336 15.87 -13.61 13.58
N GLN A 337 16.24 -14.82 14.02
CA GLN A 337 15.69 -16.08 13.50
C GLN A 337 14.16 -16.11 13.59
N LEU A 338 13.58 -15.65 14.71
CA LEU A 338 12.14 -15.61 14.90
C LEU A 338 11.45 -14.64 13.94
N LEU A 339 12.04 -13.47 13.71
CA LEU A 339 11.51 -12.43 12.83
C LEU A 339 11.58 -12.81 11.34
N VAL A 340 12.56 -13.63 10.96
CA VAL A 340 12.74 -14.11 9.58
C VAL A 340 12.09 -15.46 9.29
N ASP A 341 11.53 -16.13 10.30
CA ASP A 341 10.93 -17.45 10.16
C ASP A 341 9.68 -17.43 9.26
N GLN A 342 9.65 -18.31 8.27
CA GLN A 342 8.57 -18.34 7.27
C GLN A 342 7.21 -18.72 7.86
N ALA A 343 7.17 -19.58 8.88
CA ALA A 343 5.91 -19.98 9.51
C ALA A 343 5.35 -18.85 10.36
N VAL A 344 6.21 -18.12 11.07
CA VAL A 344 5.82 -16.90 11.80
C VAL A 344 5.27 -15.85 10.82
N GLN A 345 5.97 -15.61 9.71
CA GLN A 345 5.52 -14.68 8.68
C GLN A 345 4.17 -15.09 8.06
N ALA A 346 3.98 -16.38 7.73
CA ALA A 346 2.71 -16.90 7.22
C ALA A 346 1.57 -16.73 8.21
N LEU A 347 1.82 -16.95 9.51
CA LEU A 347 0.86 -16.75 10.59
C LEU A 347 0.38 -15.29 10.66
N LEU A 348 1.32 -14.34 10.53
CA LEU A 348 1.04 -12.90 10.53
C LEU A 348 0.29 -12.46 9.28
N LEU A 349 0.66 -12.98 8.11
CA LEU A 349 -0.03 -12.67 6.86
C LEU A 349 -1.47 -13.18 6.88
N GLN A 350 -1.76 -14.35 7.45
CA GLN A 350 -3.13 -14.84 7.65
C GLN A 350 -3.97 -13.90 8.53
N LEU A 351 -3.37 -13.30 9.57
CA LEU A 351 -4.03 -12.31 10.42
C LEU A 351 -4.29 -11.00 9.66
N LEU A 352 -3.33 -10.56 8.84
CA LEU A 352 -3.49 -9.40 7.98
C LEU A 352 -4.62 -9.60 6.97
N VAL A 353 -4.69 -10.75 6.30
CA VAL A 353 -5.76 -11.09 5.34
C VAL A 353 -7.13 -10.97 6.00
N ALA A 354 -7.31 -11.55 7.19
CA ALA A 354 -8.57 -11.45 7.93
C ALA A 354 -8.94 -9.99 8.27
N THR A 355 -7.95 -9.20 8.67
CA THR A 355 -8.15 -7.79 9.02
C THR A 355 -8.53 -6.97 7.79
N VAL A 356 -7.81 -7.14 6.67
CA VAL A 356 -8.09 -6.45 5.40
C VAL A 356 -9.47 -6.82 4.87
N MET A 357 -9.87 -8.09 4.94
CA MET A 357 -11.21 -8.51 4.54
C MET A 357 -12.30 -7.80 5.36
N LEU A 358 -12.15 -7.69 6.68
CA LEU A 358 -13.14 -6.98 7.52
C LEU A 358 -13.19 -5.48 7.21
N LEU A 359 -12.03 -4.86 6.96
CA LEU A 359 -11.97 -3.46 6.51
C LEU A 359 -12.63 -3.28 5.15
N HIS A 360 -12.45 -4.23 4.23
CA HIS A 360 -13.09 -4.23 2.92
C HIS A 360 -14.62 -4.33 3.04
N GLN A 361 -15.13 -5.27 3.85
CA GLN A 361 -16.57 -5.41 4.11
C GLN A 361 -17.15 -4.14 4.76
N GLN A 362 -16.42 -3.54 5.70
CA GLN A 362 -16.81 -2.26 6.31
C GLN A 362 -16.86 -1.15 5.25
N HIS A 363 -15.86 -1.06 4.38
CA HIS A 363 -15.81 -0.09 3.29
C HIS A 363 -16.98 -0.28 2.31
N GLU A 364 -17.28 -1.52 1.88
CA GLU A 364 -18.43 -1.81 1.01
C GLU A 364 -19.76 -1.41 1.67
N ALA A 365 -19.94 -1.73 2.96
CA ALA A 365 -21.15 -1.36 3.71
C ALA A 365 -21.29 0.16 3.83
N GLN A 366 -20.19 0.87 4.11
CA GLN A 366 -20.16 2.34 4.14
C GLN A 366 -20.47 2.92 2.75
N GLN A 367 -19.89 2.37 1.69
CA GLN A 367 -20.13 2.83 0.31
C GLN A 367 -21.61 2.65 -0.08
N GLN A 368 -22.23 1.51 0.28
CA GLN A 368 -23.65 1.28 0.07
C GLN A 368 -24.51 2.26 0.87
N GLN A 369 -24.17 2.54 2.14
CA GLN A 369 -24.87 3.52 2.95
C GLN A 369 -24.76 4.93 2.37
N GLN A 370 -23.57 5.33 1.91
CA GLN A 370 -23.36 6.63 1.25
C GLN A 370 -24.15 6.74 -0.04
N GLN A 371 -24.19 5.69 -0.86
CA GLN A 371 -25.01 5.66 -2.08
C GLN A 371 -26.50 5.81 -1.76
N GLN A 372 -27.01 5.14 -0.72
CA GLN A 372 -28.40 5.28 -0.28
C GLN A 372 -28.70 6.71 0.22
N GLN A 373 -27.80 7.30 1.02
CA GLN A 373 -27.95 8.69 1.47
C GLN A 373 -27.90 9.67 0.30
N GLN A 374 -27.00 9.48 -0.67
CA GLN A 374 -26.93 10.30 -1.87
C GLN A 374 -28.17 10.16 -2.73
N GLN A 375 -28.75 8.97 -2.87
CA GLN A 375 -30.01 8.78 -3.58
C GLN A 375 -31.17 9.49 -2.88
N GLN A 376 -31.25 9.45 -1.54
CA GLN A 376 -32.25 10.19 -0.78
C GLN A 376 -32.06 11.71 -0.91
N GLN A 377 -30.82 12.19 -0.84
CA GLN A 377 -30.51 13.61 -1.03
C GLN A 377 -30.77 14.05 -2.48
N GLN A 378 -30.45 13.24 -3.49
CA GLN A 378 -30.75 13.54 -4.87
C GLN A 378 -32.25 13.55 -5.13
N GLN A 379 -33.05 12.66 -4.52
CA GLN A 379 -34.51 12.76 -4.59
C GLN A 379 -35.03 14.06 -3.98
N GLN A 380 -34.42 14.54 -2.89
CA GLN A 380 -34.74 15.86 -2.31
C GLN A 380 -34.20 17.03 -3.15
N GLN A 381 -33.08 16.85 -3.83
CA GLN A 381 -32.37 17.86 -4.63
C GLN A 381 -32.63 17.75 -6.14
N GLN A 382 -33.56 16.91 -6.61
CA GLN A 382 -33.94 16.80 -8.03
C GLN A 382 -34.50 18.11 -8.61
N GLN A 383 -34.63 19.17 -7.80
CA GLN A 383 -34.88 20.54 -8.25
C GLN A 383 -33.62 21.44 -8.35
N ARG A 384 -32.45 21.04 -7.86
CA ARG A 384 -31.23 21.87 -7.85
C ARG A 384 -29.95 21.09 -8.19
N ARG A 385 -29.73 20.95 -9.50
CA ARG A 385 -28.45 20.69 -10.22
C ARG A 385 -27.82 19.29 -10.10
N ALA A 386 -27.60 18.70 -11.27
CA ALA A 386 -26.72 17.56 -11.50
C ALA A 386 -25.25 18.02 -11.48
N GLY A 387 -24.60 17.92 -10.33
CA GLY A 387 -23.14 17.92 -10.25
C GLY A 387 -22.63 16.49 -10.32
N ALA A 388 -21.72 16.20 -11.25
CA ALA A 388 -21.06 14.90 -11.31
C ALA A 388 -20.15 14.73 -10.08
N LEU A 389 -20.64 13.96 -9.09
CA LEU A 389 -19.82 13.54 -7.96
C LEU A 389 -18.83 12.48 -8.47
N LEU A 390 -17.56 12.59 -8.06
CA LEU A 390 -16.53 11.61 -8.35
C LEU A 390 -16.94 10.28 -7.73
N GLN A 391 -17.26 9.29 -8.57
CA GLN A 391 -17.53 7.94 -8.10
C GLN A 391 -16.23 7.36 -7.53
N PRO A 392 -16.21 6.85 -6.27
CA PRO A 392 -15.05 6.17 -5.74
C PRO A 392 -14.73 4.97 -6.63
N LEU A 393 -13.47 4.82 -7.02
CA LEU A 393 -13.03 3.65 -7.77
C LEU A 393 -13.18 2.41 -6.89
N PRO A 394 -13.65 1.28 -7.44
CA PRO A 394 -13.76 0.04 -6.67
C PRO A 394 -12.37 -0.42 -6.23
N ILE A 395 -12.21 -0.64 -4.92
CA ILE A 395 -10.99 -1.22 -4.36
C ILE A 395 -11.01 -2.73 -4.65
N PRO A 396 -9.98 -3.32 -5.25
CA PRO A 396 -9.96 -4.76 -5.49
C PRO A 396 -9.84 -5.57 -4.19
N ALA A 397 -10.57 -6.68 -4.11
CA ALA A 397 -10.57 -7.61 -2.99
C ALA A 397 -9.45 -8.67 -3.11
N PHE A 398 -8.18 -8.24 -3.12
CA PHE A 398 -7.03 -9.15 -3.28
C PHE A 398 -6.90 -10.19 -2.17
N HIS A 399 -7.46 -9.93 -0.99
CA HIS A 399 -7.54 -10.90 0.10
C HIS A 399 -8.24 -12.23 -0.29
N GLN A 400 -9.09 -12.24 -1.33
CA GLN A 400 -9.80 -13.44 -1.81
C GLN A 400 -8.86 -14.48 -2.45
N ASP A 401 -7.70 -14.05 -2.95
CA ASP A 401 -6.71 -14.95 -3.58
C ASP A 401 -5.84 -15.70 -2.56
N MET A 402 -5.94 -15.34 -1.27
CA MET A 402 -5.07 -15.86 -0.22
C MET A 402 -5.65 -17.11 0.44
N PRO A 403 -4.89 -18.23 0.51
CA PRO A 403 -5.34 -19.43 1.19
C PRO A 403 -5.40 -19.19 2.71
N LEU A 404 -6.59 -19.37 3.29
CA LEU A 404 -6.83 -19.23 4.72
C LEU A 404 -7.11 -20.59 5.38
N PRO A 405 -6.63 -20.82 6.61
CA PRO A 405 -6.91 -22.05 7.33
C PRO A 405 -8.41 -22.16 7.57
N GLY A 406 -9.07 -23.23 7.09
CA GLY A 406 -10.51 -23.43 7.27
C GLY A 406 -11.44 -22.54 6.40
N GLY A 407 -10.88 -21.71 5.51
CA GLY A 407 -11.66 -20.87 4.58
C GLY A 407 -12.59 -19.88 5.29
N GLN A 408 -13.89 -19.88 4.92
CA GLN A 408 -14.88 -18.95 5.45
C GLN A 408 -15.06 -19.04 6.98
N ALA A 409 -14.96 -20.23 7.59
CA ALA A 409 -15.12 -20.37 9.04
C ALA A 409 -14.06 -19.62 9.85
N TYR A 410 -12.87 -19.45 9.28
CA TYR A 410 -11.84 -18.61 9.88
C TYR A 410 -12.19 -17.12 9.78
N LEU A 411 -12.71 -16.69 8.63
CA LEU A 411 -13.14 -15.31 8.41
C LEU A 411 -14.31 -14.93 9.33
N ASP A 412 -15.30 -15.81 9.49
CA ASP A 412 -16.43 -15.61 10.39
C ASP A 412 -15.97 -15.50 11.85
N ALA A 413 -15.01 -16.35 12.25
CA ALA A 413 -14.41 -16.26 13.58
C ALA A 413 -13.57 -15.00 13.77
N ALA A 414 -12.90 -14.52 12.73
CA ALA A 414 -12.15 -13.26 12.75
C ALA A 414 -13.08 -12.07 12.95
N ALA A 415 -14.21 -12.05 12.24
CA ALA A 415 -15.25 -11.03 12.38
C ALA A 415 -15.76 -10.93 13.82
N ALA A 416 -15.88 -12.07 14.53
CA ALA A 416 -16.29 -12.09 15.92
C ALA A 416 -15.18 -11.64 16.90
N VAL A 417 -13.93 -12.03 16.67
CA VAL A 417 -12.84 -11.85 17.65
C VAL A 417 -12.12 -10.50 17.55
N LEU A 418 -11.84 -10.05 16.33
CA LEU A 418 -10.96 -8.90 16.09
C LEU A 418 -11.52 -7.57 16.65
N PRO A 419 -12.84 -7.27 16.58
CA PRO A 419 -13.40 -6.06 17.18
C PRO A 419 -13.29 -6.00 18.70
N GLU A 420 -13.34 -7.14 19.40
CA GLU A 420 -13.44 -7.19 20.87
C GLU A 420 -12.11 -6.88 21.58
N HIS A 421 -10.97 -7.15 20.94
CA HIS A 421 -9.66 -7.19 21.61
C HIS A 421 -8.87 -5.86 21.57
N SER A 422 -9.51 -4.73 21.26
CA SER A 422 -8.79 -3.47 21.01
C SER A 422 -8.60 -2.54 22.23
N ILE A 423 -9.04 -2.95 23.42
CA ILE A 423 -9.19 -2.04 24.57
C ILE A 423 -7.86 -1.52 25.15
N ASN A 424 -6.70 -2.09 24.81
CA ASN A 424 -5.44 -1.84 25.54
C ASN A 424 -4.29 -1.20 24.75
N LEU A 425 -4.48 -0.76 23.50
CA LEU A 425 -3.37 -0.23 22.68
C LEU A 425 -3.15 1.28 22.80
N GLY A 426 -3.99 2.00 23.56
CA GLY A 426 -3.88 3.44 23.75
C GLY A 426 -4.14 4.29 22.50
N MET A 427 -4.31 3.68 21.32
CA MET A 427 -4.70 4.36 20.09
C MET A 427 -6.21 4.61 20.06
N GLN A 428 -6.61 5.77 19.55
CA GLN A 428 -8.04 6.13 19.42
C GLN A 428 -8.66 5.62 18.12
N LEU A 429 -7.87 4.94 17.28
CA LEU A 429 -8.32 4.32 16.04
C LEU A 429 -9.46 3.31 16.28
N PRO A 430 -10.39 3.17 15.32
CA PRO A 430 -11.32 2.07 15.32
C PRO A 430 -10.57 0.73 15.49
N PRO A 431 -11.10 -0.21 16.28
CA PRO A 431 -10.43 -1.47 16.65
C PRO A 431 -9.73 -2.22 15.51
N LEU A 432 -10.38 -2.28 14.35
CA LEU A 432 -9.88 -2.96 13.18
C LEU A 432 -8.66 -2.25 12.57
N TRP A 433 -8.67 -0.92 12.50
CA TRP A 433 -7.56 -0.12 12.00
C TRP A 433 -6.34 -0.22 12.92
N ALA A 434 -6.53 -0.19 14.24
CA ALA A 434 -5.44 -0.45 15.18
C ALA A 434 -4.79 -1.82 14.97
N ARG A 435 -5.59 -2.83 14.61
CA ARG A 435 -5.12 -4.19 14.27
C ARG A 435 -4.40 -4.25 12.92
N ALA A 436 -4.89 -3.52 11.94
CA ALA A 436 -4.25 -3.43 10.62
C ALA A 436 -2.89 -2.76 10.74
N ASN A 437 -2.80 -1.65 11.48
CA ASN A 437 -1.54 -0.97 11.74
C ASN A 437 -0.54 -1.86 12.49
N MET A 438 -1.01 -2.52 13.54
CA MET A 438 -0.22 -3.53 14.26
C MET A 438 0.34 -4.58 13.30
N SER A 439 -0.50 -5.19 12.49
CA SER A 439 -0.08 -6.23 11.55
C SER A 439 0.92 -5.70 10.52
N ALA A 440 0.70 -4.49 9.99
CA ALA A 440 1.62 -3.84 9.05
C ALA A 440 3.00 -3.56 9.69
N ALA A 441 3.02 -3.05 10.93
CA ALA A 441 4.25 -2.83 11.69
C ALA A 441 5.03 -4.14 11.90
N VAL A 442 4.35 -5.24 12.28
CA VAL A 442 5.00 -6.56 12.48
C VAL A 442 5.68 -7.01 11.19
N LEU A 443 4.96 -6.91 10.06
CA LEU A 443 5.48 -7.32 8.76
C LEU A 443 6.66 -6.44 8.34
N SER A 444 6.61 -5.14 8.62
CA SER A 444 7.68 -4.20 8.33
C SER A 444 8.95 -4.58 9.10
N ILE A 445 8.85 -4.79 10.41
CA ILE A 445 9.97 -5.25 11.26
C ILE A 445 10.52 -6.58 10.74
N SER A 446 9.66 -7.56 10.46
CA SER A 446 10.07 -8.88 9.99
C SER A 446 10.82 -8.81 8.65
N LEU A 447 10.35 -7.98 7.72
CA LEU A 447 10.97 -7.75 6.43
C LEU A 447 12.31 -7.01 6.57
N GLN A 448 12.39 -5.97 7.41
CA GLN A 448 13.64 -5.26 7.66
C GLN A 448 14.72 -6.20 8.21
N GLN A 449 14.38 -7.05 9.19
CA GLN A 449 15.31 -8.05 9.69
C GLN A 449 15.69 -9.08 8.64
N TRP A 450 14.72 -9.53 7.83
CA TRP A 450 14.99 -10.43 6.72
C TRP A 450 16.00 -9.84 5.73
N GLY A 451 15.88 -8.56 5.41
CA GLY A 451 16.86 -7.83 4.59
C GLY A 451 18.26 -7.83 5.18
N ARG A 452 18.39 -7.69 6.50
CA ARG A 452 19.69 -7.70 7.20
C ARG A 452 20.33 -9.10 7.20
N CYS A 453 19.57 -10.15 7.52
CA CYS A 453 20.10 -11.51 7.63
C CYS A 453 20.49 -12.10 6.26
N ARG A 454 19.86 -11.64 5.18
CA ARG A 454 20.01 -12.23 3.86
C ARG A 454 21.43 -12.24 3.29
N ASN A 455 22.29 -11.32 3.71
CA ASN A 455 23.70 -11.32 3.31
C ASN A 455 24.41 -12.66 3.63
N GLN A 456 23.78 -13.57 4.39
CA GLN A 456 24.32 -14.85 4.85
C GLN A 456 23.77 -16.12 4.15
N GLN A 457 23.36 -16.06 2.88
CA GLN A 457 23.30 -17.22 1.94
C GLN A 457 22.06 -18.16 1.87
N GLN A 458 20.83 -17.78 2.25
CA GLN A 458 19.65 -18.65 1.98
C GLN A 458 18.76 -18.16 0.81
N PRO A 459 18.62 -18.95 -0.28
CA PRO A 459 17.79 -18.62 -1.45
C PRO A 459 16.29 -18.94 -1.27
N GLY A 460 15.80 -19.12 -0.04
CA GLY A 460 14.38 -19.35 0.21
C GLY A 460 13.57 -18.06 0.00
N GLY A 461 12.61 -18.07 -0.93
CA GLY A 461 11.71 -16.93 -1.16
C GLY A 461 10.93 -16.57 0.11
N ALA A 462 10.99 -15.31 0.54
CA ALA A 462 10.21 -14.84 1.67
C ALA A 462 8.72 -14.85 1.33
N VAL A 463 7.90 -15.50 2.17
CA VAL A 463 6.43 -15.56 2.00
C VAL A 463 5.83 -14.15 1.90
N MET A 464 6.44 -13.18 2.59
CA MET A 464 6.03 -11.77 2.61
C MET A 464 6.31 -11.00 1.32
N LEU A 465 7.11 -11.57 0.41
CA LEU A 465 7.42 -11.00 -0.90
C LEU A 465 6.69 -11.73 -2.04
N SER A 466 5.78 -12.64 -1.69
CA SER A 466 4.92 -13.29 -2.68
C SER A 466 4.02 -12.25 -3.37
N PRO A 467 3.63 -12.47 -4.65
CA PRO A 467 2.73 -11.57 -5.37
C PRO A 467 1.45 -11.25 -4.61
N ALA A 468 0.88 -12.25 -3.93
CA ALA A 468 -0.36 -12.11 -3.18
C ALA A 468 -0.17 -11.28 -1.89
N ALA A 469 0.98 -11.41 -1.20
CA ALA A 469 1.31 -10.56 -0.06
C ALA A 469 1.48 -9.09 -0.46
N VAL A 470 2.12 -8.81 -1.59
CA VAL A 470 2.25 -7.44 -2.12
C VAL A 470 0.88 -6.86 -2.46
N ARG A 471 0.03 -7.62 -3.16
CA ARG A 471 -1.33 -7.18 -3.50
C ARG A 471 -2.19 -6.91 -2.26
N LEU A 472 -2.06 -7.72 -1.21
CA LEU A 472 -2.75 -7.49 0.05
C LEU A 472 -2.36 -6.15 0.70
N VAL A 473 -1.07 -5.79 0.66
CA VAL A 473 -0.61 -4.48 1.15
C VAL A 473 -1.11 -3.33 0.27
N LEU A 474 -1.20 -3.54 -1.05
CA LEU A 474 -1.84 -2.57 -1.96
C LEU A 474 -3.32 -2.35 -1.60
N GLU A 475 -4.08 -3.43 -1.35
CA GLU A 475 -5.48 -3.33 -0.90
C GLU A 475 -5.60 -2.55 0.41
N LEU A 476 -4.76 -2.89 1.41
CA LEU A 476 -4.76 -2.21 2.70
C LEU A 476 -4.48 -0.70 2.55
N GLN A 477 -3.52 -0.31 1.72
CA GLN A 477 -3.18 1.08 1.50
C GLN A 477 -4.30 1.85 0.78
N LEU A 478 -5.00 1.21 -0.16
CA LEU A 478 -6.18 1.81 -0.81
C LEU A 478 -7.33 2.00 0.18
N LEU A 479 -7.62 1.01 1.02
CA LEU A 479 -8.63 1.12 2.06
C LEU A 479 -8.28 2.25 3.05
N ALA A 480 -7.01 2.34 3.47
CA ALA A 480 -6.57 3.38 4.39
C ALA A 480 -6.68 4.78 3.77
N ALA A 481 -6.29 4.92 2.50
CA ALA A 481 -6.43 6.18 1.78
C ALA A 481 -7.89 6.61 1.56
N ASP A 482 -8.79 5.65 1.35
CA ASP A 482 -10.22 5.94 1.21
C ASP A 482 -10.86 6.34 2.55
N GLU A 483 -10.56 5.63 3.65
CA GLU A 483 -11.03 5.99 5.00
C GLU A 483 -10.64 7.43 5.35
N VAL A 484 -9.39 7.83 5.08
CA VAL A 484 -8.93 9.20 5.29
C VAL A 484 -9.76 10.21 4.48
N LYS A 485 -10.06 9.91 3.21
CA LYS A 485 -10.90 10.76 2.36
C LYS A 485 -12.33 10.84 2.89
N GLN A 486 -12.89 9.72 3.36
CA GLN A 486 -14.22 9.67 3.96
C GLN A 486 -14.30 10.50 5.24
N GLN A 487 -13.33 10.36 6.15
CA GLN A 487 -13.26 11.14 7.37
C GLN A 487 -13.16 12.64 7.07
N GLN A 488 -12.37 13.04 6.06
CA GLN A 488 -12.31 14.43 5.63
C GLN A 488 -13.68 14.94 5.15
N GLN A 489 -14.39 14.15 4.34
CA GLN A 489 -15.71 14.52 3.84
C GLN A 489 -16.74 14.66 4.98
N GLN A 490 -16.64 13.81 6.00
CA GLN A 490 -17.48 13.89 7.20
C GLN A 490 -17.14 15.12 8.07
N GLN A 491 -15.86 15.43 8.26
CA GLN A 491 -15.41 16.62 9.00
C GLN A 491 -15.87 17.92 8.34
N GLN A 492 -15.89 18.00 7.01
CA GLN A 492 -16.44 19.17 6.30
C GLN A 492 -17.94 19.39 6.58
N GLN A 493 -18.67 18.33 6.94
CA GLN A 493 -20.08 18.41 7.33
C GLN A 493 -20.25 18.68 8.84
N GLN A 494 -19.35 18.16 9.68
CA GLN A 494 -19.40 18.29 11.14
C GLN A 494 -18.34 19.28 11.64
N GLN A 495 -18.65 20.57 11.55
CA GLN A 495 -17.71 21.69 11.67
C GLN A 495 -16.87 21.83 12.97
N GLN A 496 -16.89 20.93 13.97
CA GLN A 496 -16.28 21.31 15.27
C GLN A 496 -15.70 20.27 16.26
N GLN A 497 -15.52 18.96 16.00
CA GLN A 497 -15.10 18.07 17.12
C GLN A 497 -14.08 16.92 16.90
N GLN A 498 -13.43 16.73 15.74
CA GLN A 498 -12.56 15.55 15.50
C GLN A 498 -11.13 15.85 15.01
N VAL A 499 -10.37 16.74 15.66
CA VAL A 499 -8.96 17.01 15.27
C VAL A 499 -7.98 15.91 15.74
N MET A 500 -8.30 15.16 16.81
CA MET A 500 -7.35 14.23 17.44
C MET A 500 -7.25 12.85 16.74
N GLU A 501 -8.30 12.42 16.03
CA GLU A 501 -8.31 11.14 15.30
C GLU A 501 -7.46 11.19 14.01
N GLU A 502 -7.19 12.38 13.47
CA GLU A 502 -6.48 12.55 12.20
C GLU A 502 -5.04 12.01 12.26
N LYS A 503 -4.31 12.30 13.35
CA LYS A 503 -2.89 11.92 13.49
C LYS A 503 -2.69 10.41 13.43
N ASP A 504 -3.52 9.64 14.14
CA ASP A 504 -3.37 8.19 14.22
C ASP A 504 -3.59 7.52 12.85
N VAL A 505 -4.58 8.01 12.08
CA VAL A 505 -4.86 7.47 10.74
C VAL A 505 -3.72 7.76 9.77
N LEU A 506 -3.11 8.93 9.88
CA LEU A 506 -1.99 9.32 9.03
C LEU A 506 -0.71 8.57 9.36
N THR A 507 -0.42 8.35 10.65
CA THR A 507 0.66 7.46 11.07
C THR A 507 0.47 6.07 10.47
N MET A 508 -0.75 5.54 10.49
CA MET A 508 -1.06 4.25 9.88
C MET A 508 -0.84 4.24 8.36
N VAL A 509 -1.31 5.24 7.61
CA VAL A 509 -1.05 5.32 6.15
C VAL A 509 0.45 5.38 5.86
N SER A 510 1.22 6.06 6.71
CA SER A 510 2.68 6.10 6.61
C SER A 510 3.31 4.75 6.91
N ASP A 511 2.88 4.05 7.97
CA ASP A 511 3.40 2.74 8.35
C ASP A 511 3.14 1.70 7.25
N ILE A 512 1.95 1.71 6.65
CA ILE A 512 1.58 0.84 5.52
C ILE A 512 2.40 1.21 4.26
N ASN A 513 2.59 2.50 4.00
CA ASN A 513 3.44 2.96 2.90
C ASN A 513 4.91 2.52 3.09
N GLY A 514 5.43 2.61 4.32
CA GLY A 514 6.76 2.15 4.69
C GLY A 514 6.92 0.64 4.53
N LEU A 515 5.88 -0.13 4.87
CA LEU A 515 5.81 -1.56 4.62
C LEU A 515 5.89 -1.87 3.11
N LEU A 516 5.10 -1.18 2.28
CA LEU A 516 5.12 -1.38 0.83
C LEU A 516 6.48 -1.03 0.23
N ALA A 517 7.08 0.10 0.62
CA ALA A 517 8.40 0.51 0.15
C ALA A 517 9.46 -0.54 0.53
N THR A 518 9.38 -1.07 1.75
CA THR A 518 10.23 -2.18 2.21
C THR A 518 10.03 -3.44 1.38
N GLN A 519 8.79 -3.84 1.08
CA GLN A 519 8.50 -4.98 0.22
C GLN A 519 9.08 -4.81 -1.19
N ILE A 520 8.87 -3.65 -1.82
CA ILE A 520 9.41 -3.37 -3.15
C ILE A 520 10.93 -3.46 -3.12
N ARG A 521 11.58 -2.82 -2.14
CA ARG A 521 13.04 -2.81 -2.00
C ARG A 521 13.56 -4.24 -1.89
N LEU A 522 13.04 -5.01 -0.94
CA LEU A 522 13.47 -6.39 -0.69
C LEU A 522 13.18 -7.32 -1.85
N ALA A 523 12.06 -7.16 -2.55
CA ALA A 523 11.74 -7.92 -3.76
C ALA A 523 12.80 -7.69 -4.85
N MET A 524 13.27 -6.46 -5.04
CA MET A 524 14.37 -6.19 -5.97
C MET A 524 15.65 -6.87 -5.55
N GLN A 525 15.96 -6.82 -4.24
CA GLN A 525 17.13 -7.54 -3.74
C GLN A 525 16.97 -9.04 -4.05
N CYS A 526 15.75 -9.61 -3.87
CA CYS A 526 15.44 -11.05 -3.96
C CYS A 526 15.76 -11.62 -5.31
N ALA A 527 15.25 -10.95 -6.32
CA ALA A 527 15.22 -11.47 -7.66
C ALA A 527 16.49 -11.11 -8.45
N GLY A 528 17.64 -10.99 -7.76
CA GLY A 528 18.92 -10.67 -8.39
C GLY A 528 18.94 -9.30 -9.08
N GLY A 529 18.17 -8.33 -8.55
CA GLY A 529 18.02 -7.02 -9.16
C GLY A 529 16.90 -6.91 -10.20
N SER A 530 16.00 -7.89 -10.33
CA SER A 530 14.79 -7.71 -11.15
C SER A 530 13.70 -6.88 -10.44
N SER A 531 12.69 -6.47 -11.20
CA SER A 531 11.50 -5.73 -10.74
C SER A 531 10.64 -6.54 -9.74
N LEU A 532 9.51 -5.97 -9.28
CA LEU A 532 8.43 -6.76 -8.69
C LEU A 532 8.03 -7.92 -9.61
N PRO A 533 7.44 -9.00 -9.07
CA PRO A 533 6.94 -10.11 -9.90
C PRO A 533 6.06 -9.57 -11.03
N PRO A 534 6.27 -10.00 -12.29
CA PRO A 534 5.56 -9.46 -13.44
C PRO A 534 4.04 -9.60 -13.32
N GLU A 535 3.56 -10.61 -12.57
CA GLU A 535 2.15 -10.83 -12.28
C GLU A 535 1.55 -9.66 -11.46
N VAL A 536 2.32 -9.03 -10.58
CA VAL A 536 1.87 -7.85 -9.82
C VAL A 536 1.75 -6.65 -10.75
N LEU A 537 2.75 -6.40 -11.59
CA LEU A 537 2.72 -5.27 -12.53
C LEU A 537 1.60 -5.41 -13.56
N GLN A 538 1.34 -6.63 -14.04
CA GLN A 538 0.30 -6.89 -15.04
C GLN A 538 -1.12 -6.87 -14.45
N GLN A 539 -1.33 -7.47 -13.28
CA GLN A 539 -2.69 -7.62 -12.71
C GLN A 539 -3.06 -6.51 -11.72
N ALA A 540 -2.07 -5.86 -11.09
CA ALA A 540 -2.27 -4.85 -10.06
C ALA A 540 -1.47 -3.55 -10.33
N GLY A 541 -1.01 -3.34 -11.57
CA GLY A 541 -0.22 -2.17 -11.94
C GLY A 541 -0.95 -0.84 -11.71
N LEU A 542 -2.25 -0.77 -12.02
CA LEU A 542 -3.07 0.40 -11.73
C LEU A 542 -3.14 0.69 -10.22
N GLN A 543 -3.36 -0.35 -9.41
CA GLN A 543 -3.45 -0.23 -7.96
C GLN A 543 -2.12 0.20 -7.35
N LEU A 544 -1.00 -0.33 -7.85
CA LEU A 544 0.33 0.13 -7.47
C LEU A 544 0.49 1.64 -7.71
N LEU A 545 0.12 2.14 -8.89
CA LEU A 545 0.19 3.57 -9.20
C LEU A 545 -0.71 4.42 -8.29
N GLN A 546 -1.93 3.96 -8.01
CA GLN A 546 -2.87 4.65 -7.12
C GLN A 546 -2.38 4.68 -5.68
N VAL A 547 -1.84 3.57 -5.20
CA VAL A 547 -1.28 3.41 -3.86
C VAL A 547 -0.06 4.31 -3.66
N LEU A 548 0.87 4.35 -4.61
CA LEU A 548 2.04 5.24 -4.52
C LEU A 548 1.63 6.73 -4.61
N ALA A 549 0.52 7.03 -5.30
CA ALA A 549 0.00 8.40 -5.39
C ALA A 549 -0.79 8.82 -4.14
N ALA A 550 -1.41 7.88 -3.43
CA ALA A 550 -2.32 8.16 -2.34
C ALA A 550 -1.69 9.00 -1.21
N PRO A 551 -0.52 8.64 -0.64
CA PRO A 551 0.10 9.45 0.41
C PRO A 551 0.35 10.90 -0.02
N VAL A 552 0.84 11.08 -1.24
CA VAL A 552 1.13 12.39 -1.86
C VAL A 552 -0.15 13.21 -2.09
N GLN A 553 -1.25 12.54 -2.43
CA GLN A 553 -2.56 13.18 -2.58
C GLN A 553 -3.14 13.59 -1.23
N LEU A 554 -3.04 12.73 -0.21
CA LEU A 554 -3.49 13.03 1.14
C LEU A 554 -2.73 14.24 1.71
N LEU A 555 -1.41 14.32 1.49
CA LEU A 555 -0.61 15.50 1.83
C LEU A 555 -1.21 16.82 1.33
N LYS A 556 -1.77 16.83 0.11
CA LYS A 556 -2.39 18.03 -0.47
C LYS A 556 -3.79 18.31 0.02
N LEU A 557 -4.53 17.26 0.41
CA LEU A 557 -5.91 17.37 0.84
C LEU A 557 -6.01 17.95 2.25
N PHE A 558 -5.11 17.56 3.16
CA PHE A 558 -5.07 18.16 4.49
C PHE A 558 -4.22 19.43 4.43
N ARG A 559 -4.74 20.52 4.99
CA ARG A 559 -3.92 21.71 5.26
C ARG A 559 -3.25 21.48 6.60
N TRP A 560 -2.13 20.73 6.58
CA TRP A 560 -1.37 20.25 7.74
C TRP A 560 -0.70 21.33 8.60
N GLN A 561 -1.39 22.42 8.89
CA GLN A 561 -0.83 23.53 9.65
C GLN A 561 -0.47 23.14 11.11
N ALA A 562 -0.94 21.99 11.59
CA ALA A 562 -0.76 21.55 12.97
C ALA A 562 0.41 20.57 13.20
N LEU A 563 0.86 19.82 12.19
CA LEU A 563 2.01 18.91 12.34
C LEU A 563 3.31 19.61 11.97
N SER A 564 4.41 19.21 12.61
CA SER A 564 5.71 19.78 12.28
C SER A 564 6.12 19.33 10.88
N THR A 565 6.65 20.25 10.06
CA THR A 565 7.10 19.96 8.69
C THR A 565 8.07 18.77 8.66
N LYS A 566 8.93 18.64 9.68
CA LYS A 566 9.89 17.52 9.80
C LYS A 566 9.24 16.15 9.94
N GLU A 567 8.14 16.04 10.68
CA GLU A 567 7.42 14.77 10.81
C GLU A 567 6.76 14.41 9.47
N ILE A 568 6.13 15.38 8.81
CA ILE A 568 5.46 15.18 7.51
C ILE A 568 6.47 14.75 6.44
N ASP A 569 7.65 15.37 6.42
CA ASP A 569 8.71 15.08 5.45
C ASP A 569 9.27 13.66 5.63
N ALA A 570 9.41 13.21 6.88
CA ALA A 570 9.86 11.85 7.16
C ALA A 570 8.81 10.79 6.76
N LEU A 571 7.52 11.10 6.87
CA LEU A 571 6.42 10.15 6.65
C LEU A 571 6.07 9.99 5.15
N PHE A 572 6.22 11.05 4.36
CA PHE A 572 5.61 11.13 3.03
C PHE A 572 6.52 11.64 1.93
N ASP A 573 7.84 11.41 2.03
CA ASP A 573 8.80 11.81 1.01
C ASP A 573 8.35 11.41 -0.41
N GLY A 574 8.02 12.42 -1.21
CA GLY A 574 7.58 12.25 -2.59
C GLY A 574 8.64 11.61 -3.48
N ALA A 575 9.94 11.82 -3.19
CA ALA A 575 11.03 11.20 -3.94
C ALA A 575 11.02 9.68 -3.73
N THR A 576 10.80 9.23 -2.49
CA THR A 576 10.64 7.81 -2.16
C THR A 576 9.55 7.11 -3.00
N GLN A 577 8.45 7.79 -3.32
CA GLN A 577 7.40 7.23 -4.18
C GLN A 577 7.86 7.02 -5.64
N LEU A 578 8.63 7.97 -6.18
CA LEU A 578 9.22 7.86 -7.51
C LEU A 578 10.25 6.72 -7.56
N TYR A 579 11.08 6.62 -6.53
CA TYR A 579 12.04 5.54 -6.44
C TYR A 579 11.36 4.18 -6.29
N ALA A 580 10.31 4.09 -5.46
CA ALA A 580 9.51 2.88 -5.31
C ALA A 580 8.86 2.46 -6.64
N LEU A 581 8.33 3.41 -7.43
CA LEU A 581 7.78 3.12 -8.76
C LEU A 581 8.84 2.54 -9.69
N ARG A 582 9.99 3.21 -9.80
CA ARG A 582 11.09 2.73 -10.65
C ARG A 582 11.58 1.35 -10.20
N ALA A 583 11.83 1.22 -8.92
CA ALA A 583 12.25 -0.01 -8.25
C ALA A 583 11.30 -1.17 -8.58
N ALA A 584 10.00 -0.92 -8.45
CA ALA A 584 8.96 -1.90 -8.71
C ALA A 584 8.91 -2.36 -10.17
N ALA A 585 9.28 -1.50 -11.13
CA ALA A 585 9.10 -1.77 -12.55
C ALA A 585 10.39 -2.17 -13.29
N GLU A 586 11.56 -1.66 -12.90
CA GLU A 586 12.85 -1.91 -13.59
C GLU A 586 13.83 -2.77 -12.78
N GLY A 587 13.71 -2.82 -11.45
CA GLY A 587 14.72 -3.46 -10.60
C GLY A 587 16.02 -2.67 -10.46
N VAL A 588 17.09 -3.29 -9.94
CA VAL A 588 18.44 -2.69 -9.73
C VAL A 588 19.31 -2.79 -10.99
N ALA A 589 19.11 -3.82 -11.83
CA ALA A 589 20.04 -4.19 -12.90
C ALA A 589 20.14 -3.17 -14.07
N ALA A 590 19.28 -2.14 -14.11
CA ALA A 590 19.29 -1.13 -15.17
C ALA A 590 20.47 -0.13 -15.10
N ALA A 591 21.25 -0.12 -14.02
CA ALA A 591 22.35 0.84 -13.84
C ALA A 591 23.70 0.39 -14.41
N GLY A 592 23.84 -0.89 -14.79
CA GLY A 592 25.05 -1.37 -15.46
C GLY A 592 25.15 -0.77 -16.86
N ASN A 593 26.31 -0.19 -17.21
CA ASN A 593 26.59 0.34 -18.56
C ASN A 593 26.56 -0.72 -19.68
N ASP A 594 26.34 -1.99 -19.34
CA ASP A 594 26.16 -3.07 -20.29
C ASP A 594 24.80 -2.90 -20.98
N SER A 595 24.86 -2.49 -22.25
CA SER A 595 23.71 -2.21 -23.10
C SER A 595 22.62 -3.27 -22.91
N PRO A 596 21.37 -2.87 -22.55
CA PRO A 596 20.31 -3.81 -22.26
C PRO A 596 20.10 -4.75 -23.45
N SER A 597 20.04 -6.05 -23.20
CA SER A 597 19.77 -7.06 -24.21
C SER A 597 18.48 -6.69 -24.96
N ALA A 598 18.57 -6.48 -26.27
CA ALA A 598 17.64 -5.71 -27.10
C ALA A 598 16.21 -6.28 -27.31
N GLY A 599 15.66 -7.08 -26.40
CA GLY A 599 14.46 -7.91 -26.65
C GLY A 599 13.20 -7.65 -25.83
N GLN A 600 13.26 -7.11 -24.61
CA GLN A 600 12.08 -6.96 -23.76
C GLN A 600 11.72 -5.48 -23.51
N PRO A 601 10.45 -5.08 -23.72
CA PRO A 601 9.97 -3.77 -23.29
C PRO A 601 10.19 -3.64 -21.78
N GLY A 602 10.76 -2.53 -21.33
CA GLY A 602 10.97 -2.29 -19.90
C GLY A 602 9.64 -2.29 -19.14
N GLY A 603 9.65 -2.71 -17.87
CA GLY A 603 8.44 -2.76 -17.05
C GLY A 603 7.75 -1.40 -16.92
N LEU A 604 8.50 -0.30 -16.90
CA LEU A 604 7.94 1.06 -16.92
C LEU A 604 7.22 1.39 -18.22
N ASP A 605 7.77 1.00 -19.37
CA ASP A 605 7.12 1.21 -20.68
C ASP A 605 5.78 0.47 -20.73
N ALA A 606 5.75 -0.79 -20.25
CA ALA A 606 4.53 -1.59 -20.19
C ALA A 606 3.49 -0.97 -19.24
N LEU A 607 3.91 -0.53 -18.06
CA LEU A 607 3.03 0.07 -17.05
C LEU A 607 2.47 1.42 -17.53
N ALA A 608 3.31 2.27 -18.12
CA ALA A 608 2.89 3.56 -18.67
C ALA A 608 1.96 3.39 -19.89
N ALA A 609 2.16 2.36 -20.72
CA ALA A 609 1.26 2.03 -21.82
C ALA A 609 -0.09 1.47 -21.35
N ALA A 610 -0.11 0.64 -20.30
CA ALA A 610 -1.34 0.09 -19.74
C ALA A 610 -2.19 1.14 -19.01
N HIS A 611 -1.55 2.06 -18.27
CA HIS A 611 -2.24 2.99 -17.37
C HIS A 611 -1.67 4.43 -17.46
N PRO A 612 -1.67 5.07 -18.64
CA PRO A 612 -1.00 6.36 -18.84
C PRO A 612 -1.56 7.49 -17.96
N GLU A 613 -2.86 7.45 -17.66
CA GLU A 613 -3.50 8.43 -16.78
C GLU A 613 -3.00 8.35 -15.34
N ALA A 614 -3.10 7.18 -14.71
CA ALA A 614 -2.66 6.99 -13.32
C ALA A 614 -1.15 7.19 -13.19
N TYR A 615 -0.39 6.77 -14.21
CA TYR A 615 1.06 6.90 -14.24
C TYR A 615 1.48 8.38 -14.27
N THR A 616 0.91 9.18 -15.18
CA THR A 616 1.21 10.61 -15.26
C THR A 616 0.65 11.39 -14.07
N ALA A 617 -0.51 10.98 -13.52
CA ALA A 617 -1.08 11.60 -12.32
C ALA A 617 -0.22 11.41 -11.08
N LEU A 618 0.41 10.23 -10.90
CA LEU A 618 1.37 10.00 -9.82
C LEU A 618 2.55 10.97 -9.92
N ILE A 619 3.20 11.03 -11.10
CA ILE A 619 4.38 11.88 -11.28
C ILE A 619 4.01 13.36 -11.12
N ASP A 620 2.90 13.80 -11.72
CA ASP A 620 2.36 15.15 -11.53
C ASP A 620 2.08 15.46 -10.06
N CYS A 621 1.51 14.49 -9.33
CA CYS A 621 1.24 14.65 -7.92
C CYS A 621 2.52 14.91 -7.13
N VAL A 622 3.59 14.14 -7.37
CA VAL A 622 4.89 14.33 -6.72
C VAL A 622 5.54 15.66 -7.13
N MET A 623 5.50 16.03 -8.42
CA MET A 623 6.15 17.29 -8.88
C MET A 623 5.55 18.55 -8.23
N ARG A 624 4.35 18.42 -7.68
CA ARG A 624 3.61 19.50 -7.03
C ARG A 624 3.80 19.55 -5.52
N THR A 625 4.39 18.53 -4.88
CA THR A 625 4.73 18.63 -3.46
C THR A 625 5.99 19.46 -3.30
N ASP A 626 6.01 20.32 -2.30
CA ASP A 626 7.19 21.07 -1.88
C ASP A 626 8.37 20.17 -1.44
N GLN A 627 8.08 18.90 -1.13
CA GLN A 627 9.05 17.92 -0.63
C GLN A 627 10.02 17.35 -1.66
N LEU A 628 9.69 17.36 -2.96
CA LEU A 628 10.64 16.90 -3.96
C LEU A 628 11.87 17.80 -3.91
N SER A 629 13.08 17.24 -3.80
CA SER A 629 14.31 18.04 -3.74
C SER A 629 14.92 18.23 -5.14
N PRO A 630 15.84 19.19 -5.33
CA PRO A 630 16.57 19.35 -6.58
C PRO A 630 17.32 18.08 -7.02
N HIS A 631 17.79 17.26 -6.05
CA HIS A 631 18.50 16.02 -6.34
C HIS A 631 17.60 14.97 -7.02
N ASP A 632 16.29 15.01 -6.76
CA ASP A 632 15.37 13.92 -7.12
C ASP A 632 14.64 14.20 -8.45
N MET A 633 14.77 15.43 -8.96
CA MET A 633 14.13 15.89 -10.20
C MET A 633 14.49 15.05 -11.42
N LEU A 634 15.72 14.53 -11.49
CA LEU A 634 16.11 13.67 -12.61
C LEU A 634 15.34 12.35 -12.62
N ALA A 635 15.06 11.77 -11.45
CA ALA A 635 14.24 10.56 -11.37
C ALA A 635 12.84 10.81 -11.94
N ALA A 636 12.24 11.95 -11.62
CA ALA A 636 10.95 12.34 -12.16
C ALA A 636 10.95 12.53 -13.68
N GLY A 637 11.96 13.23 -14.21
CA GLY A 637 12.13 13.41 -15.65
C GLY A 637 12.26 12.07 -16.37
N GLN A 638 13.10 11.17 -15.85
CA GLN A 638 13.30 9.85 -16.43
C GLN A 638 12.06 8.97 -16.35
N LEU A 639 11.29 9.04 -15.25
CA LEU A 639 10.02 8.34 -15.13
C LEU A 639 8.95 8.86 -16.10
N LEU A 640 9.01 10.15 -16.51
CA LEU A 640 8.09 10.68 -17.52
C LEU A 640 8.39 10.19 -18.95
N SER A 641 9.63 9.81 -19.24
CA SER A 641 10.04 9.34 -20.57
C SER A 641 9.19 8.15 -21.08
N PRO A 642 8.98 7.06 -20.29
CA PRO A 642 8.05 5.99 -20.63
C PRO A 642 6.63 6.46 -20.95
N ALA A 643 6.10 7.44 -20.20
CA ALA A 643 4.77 7.99 -20.44
C ALA A 643 4.69 8.80 -21.74
N VAL A 644 5.71 9.60 -22.04
CA VAL A 644 5.81 10.33 -23.31
C VAL A 644 5.82 9.35 -24.48
N LYS A 645 6.66 8.30 -24.39
CA LYS A 645 6.77 7.24 -25.40
C LYS A 645 5.46 6.47 -25.56
N ALA A 646 4.82 6.07 -24.46
CA ALA A 646 3.58 5.31 -24.47
C ALA A 646 2.41 6.11 -25.09
N VAL A 647 2.24 7.38 -24.69
CA VAL A 647 1.15 8.21 -25.19
C VAL A 647 1.37 8.55 -26.66
N LEU A 648 2.56 9.02 -27.05
CA LEU A 648 2.80 9.43 -28.44
C LEU A 648 3.02 8.27 -29.41
N GLY A 649 3.32 7.07 -28.90
CA GLY A 649 3.48 5.85 -29.68
C GLY A 649 2.16 5.11 -29.95
N SER A 650 1.03 5.57 -29.41
CA SER A 650 -0.25 4.86 -29.50
C SER A 650 -1.42 5.80 -29.84
N ASP A 651 -2.07 5.57 -30.98
CA ASP A 651 -3.28 6.29 -31.37
C ASP A 651 -4.41 6.12 -30.34
N ALA A 652 -4.51 4.95 -29.71
CA ALA A 652 -5.48 4.71 -28.64
C ALA A 652 -5.22 5.63 -27.44
N ALA A 653 -3.96 5.77 -27.02
CA ALA A 653 -3.59 6.66 -25.91
C ALA A 653 -3.79 8.14 -26.28
N LEU A 654 -3.50 8.55 -27.52
CA LEU A 654 -3.76 9.90 -28.02
C LEU A 654 -5.25 10.22 -28.13
N SER A 655 -6.09 9.23 -28.46
CA SER A 655 -7.54 9.39 -28.48
C SER A 655 -8.13 9.55 -27.07
N ASN A 656 -7.41 9.08 -26.05
CA ASN A 656 -7.76 9.25 -24.65
C ASN A 656 -7.33 10.63 -24.13
N THR A 657 -8.28 11.55 -24.06
CA THR A 657 -8.03 12.94 -23.67
C THR A 657 -7.55 13.10 -22.22
N ALA A 658 -7.93 12.18 -21.32
CA ALA A 658 -7.46 12.19 -19.94
C ALA A 658 -5.97 11.82 -19.85
N ALA A 659 -5.52 10.81 -20.60
CA ALA A 659 -4.11 10.42 -20.68
C ALA A 659 -3.23 11.57 -21.19
N VAL A 660 -3.69 12.24 -22.27
CA VAL A 660 -3.01 13.38 -22.88
C VAL A 660 -2.98 14.59 -21.94
N ALA A 661 -4.09 14.88 -21.26
CA ALA A 661 -4.19 15.95 -20.28
C ALA A 661 -3.27 15.70 -19.07
N GLY A 662 -3.25 14.46 -18.55
CA GLY A 662 -2.37 14.03 -17.47
C GLY A 662 -0.90 14.21 -17.83
N LEU A 663 -0.49 13.76 -19.02
CA LEU A 663 0.88 13.94 -19.51
C LEU A 663 1.26 15.42 -19.65
N ALA A 664 0.39 16.23 -20.26
CA ALA A 664 0.63 17.67 -20.39
C ALA A 664 0.74 18.37 -19.03
N SER A 665 -0.07 17.97 -18.05
CA SER A 665 -0.02 18.45 -16.67
C SER A 665 1.32 18.11 -16.02
N ALA A 666 1.72 16.83 -16.07
CA ALA A 666 2.97 16.35 -15.48
C ALA A 666 4.20 17.03 -16.09
N LEU A 667 4.25 17.17 -17.42
CA LEU A 667 5.32 17.89 -18.13
C LEU A 667 5.40 19.36 -17.71
N THR A 668 4.25 20.02 -17.57
CA THR A 668 4.20 21.42 -17.14
C THR A 668 4.68 21.56 -15.69
N SER A 669 4.29 20.64 -14.80
CA SER A 669 4.72 20.66 -13.40
C SER A 669 6.20 20.35 -13.23
N LEU A 670 6.75 19.41 -14.00
CA LEU A 670 8.20 19.16 -14.05
C LEU A 670 8.96 20.44 -14.43
N VAL A 671 8.54 21.11 -15.51
CA VAL A 671 9.23 22.34 -15.95
C VAL A 671 9.06 23.45 -14.93
N LYS A 672 7.86 23.70 -14.40
CA LYS A 672 7.68 24.72 -13.35
C LYS A 672 8.60 24.49 -12.15
N ARG A 673 8.73 23.23 -11.71
CA ARG A 673 9.62 22.88 -10.60
C ARG A 673 11.09 23.12 -10.96
N ALA A 674 11.51 22.72 -12.16
CA ALA A 674 12.85 23.01 -12.67
C ALA A 674 13.14 24.52 -12.71
N LEU A 675 12.17 25.34 -13.15
CA LEU A 675 12.29 26.80 -13.16
C LEU A 675 12.44 27.40 -11.76
N GLN A 676 11.72 26.85 -10.76
CA GLN A 676 11.86 27.29 -9.37
C GLN A 676 13.28 27.07 -8.86
N TYR A 677 13.89 25.91 -9.16
CA TYR A 677 15.27 25.64 -8.74
C TYR A 677 16.31 26.46 -9.49
N ILE A 678 16.15 26.67 -10.80
CA ILE A 678 17.02 27.61 -11.55
C ILE A 678 16.86 29.03 -10.97
N ARG A 679 15.61 29.42 -10.70
CA ARG A 679 15.15 30.58 -9.88
C ARG A 679 16.01 30.80 -8.64
N ALA A 680 15.99 29.80 -7.79
CA ALA A 680 16.69 29.76 -6.51
C ALA A 680 18.21 29.84 -6.71
N ALA A 681 18.77 29.07 -7.64
CA ALA A 681 20.20 29.08 -7.96
C ALA A 681 20.70 30.49 -8.31
N VAL A 682 19.99 31.18 -9.20
CA VAL A 682 20.32 32.56 -9.60
C VAL A 682 20.23 33.52 -8.42
N SER A 683 19.19 33.37 -7.59
CA SER A 683 19.00 34.23 -6.40
C SER A 683 20.11 34.02 -5.36
N MET A 684 20.56 32.77 -5.17
CA MET A 684 21.65 32.43 -4.25
C MET A 684 22.99 33.00 -4.71
N GLN A 685 23.26 33.04 -6.02
CA GLN A 685 24.48 33.63 -6.58
C GLN A 685 24.53 35.16 -6.40
N GLN A 686 23.37 35.81 -6.40
CA GLN A 686 23.26 37.27 -6.22
C GLN A 686 23.22 37.70 -4.73
N GLY A 687 22.93 36.76 -3.81
CA GLY A 687 22.81 37.01 -2.38
C GLY A 687 24.14 36.95 -1.60
N PRO A 688 24.19 37.48 -0.36
CA PRO A 688 25.36 37.35 0.50
C PRO A 688 25.60 35.88 0.90
N PRO A 689 26.86 35.38 0.85
CA PRO A 689 27.18 33.95 0.97
C PRO A 689 26.80 33.29 2.30
N ALA A 690 26.51 34.06 3.36
CA ALA A 690 26.21 33.53 4.69
C ALA A 690 24.80 32.92 4.83
N ALA A 691 23.82 33.33 4.00
CA ALA A 691 22.46 32.77 4.03
C ALA A 691 22.33 31.48 3.20
N ALA A 692 23.25 31.25 2.26
CA ALA A 692 23.23 30.11 1.33
C ALA A 692 23.67 28.77 1.95
N ALA A 693 24.30 28.78 3.13
CA ALA A 693 24.88 27.57 3.72
C ALA A 693 23.86 26.61 4.36
N ALA A 694 22.61 27.05 4.59
CA ALA A 694 21.58 26.26 5.26
C ALA A 694 20.57 25.60 4.30
N GLU A 695 20.51 26.03 3.03
CA GLU A 695 19.61 25.48 2.02
C GLU A 695 20.40 24.66 0.98
N SER A 696 19.86 23.50 0.62
CA SER A 696 20.52 22.40 -0.12
C SER A 696 21.42 22.86 -1.27
N GLY A 697 22.72 22.56 -1.17
CA GLY A 697 23.73 22.89 -2.19
C GLY A 697 23.41 22.39 -3.61
N ALA A 698 22.51 21.42 -3.77
CA ALA A 698 22.06 20.99 -5.09
C ALA A 698 21.16 21.99 -5.82
N ALA A 699 20.47 22.88 -5.11
CA ALA A 699 19.72 23.94 -5.76
C ALA A 699 20.66 24.86 -6.55
N VAL A 700 21.83 25.19 -5.98
CA VAL A 700 22.86 26.05 -6.60
C VAL A 700 23.35 25.47 -7.93
N HIS A 701 23.46 24.15 -8.03
CA HIS A 701 24.04 23.47 -9.18
C HIS A 701 23.02 22.81 -10.11
N PHE A 702 21.72 23.08 -9.91
CA PHE A 702 20.63 22.43 -10.62
C PHE A 702 20.65 22.63 -12.14
N LEU A 703 21.28 23.70 -12.64
CA LEU A 703 21.32 23.98 -14.08
C LEU A 703 21.97 22.85 -14.90
N THR A 704 22.87 22.07 -14.29
CA THR A 704 23.50 20.90 -14.93
C THR A 704 22.50 19.79 -15.25
N ALA A 705 21.36 19.72 -14.55
CA ALA A 705 20.29 18.75 -14.81
C ALA A 705 19.44 19.09 -16.04
N ALA A 706 19.43 20.36 -16.49
CA ALA A 706 18.52 20.82 -17.53
C ALA A 706 18.65 20.08 -18.88
N PRO A 707 19.87 19.82 -19.42
CA PRO A 707 20.02 19.01 -20.64
C PRO A 707 19.47 17.59 -20.49
N THR A 708 19.70 16.97 -19.33
CA THR A 708 19.21 15.61 -19.03
C THR A 708 17.68 15.58 -18.93
N LEU A 709 17.07 16.59 -18.32
CA LEU A 709 15.61 16.73 -18.28
C LEU A 709 15.01 16.90 -19.69
N ILE A 710 15.66 17.67 -20.58
CA ILE A 710 15.26 17.74 -21.99
C ILE A 710 15.39 16.35 -22.63
N GLY A 711 16.52 15.67 -22.46
CA GLY A 711 16.70 14.32 -22.98
C GLY A 711 15.58 13.36 -22.57
N ALA A 712 15.12 13.47 -21.32
CA ALA A 712 14.04 12.63 -20.79
C ALA A 712 12.64 13.04 -21.28
N MET A 713 12.37 14.33 -21.52
CA MET A 713 11.09 14.80 -22.07
C MET A 713 10.91 14.48 -23.56
N PHE A 714 12.00 14.27 -24.28
CA PHE A 714 12.00 14.11 -25.74
C PHE A 714 12.60 12.78 -26.17
N PRO A 715 12.27 11.61 -25.59
CA PRO A 715 12.99 10.37 -25.85
C PRO A 715 13.17 10.08 -27.35
N ALA A 716 14.36 9.60 -27.71
CA ALA A 716 14.71 9.37 -29.10
C ALA A 716 13.62 8.52 -29.77
N PRO A 717 13.08 8.96 -30.92
CA PRO A 717 12.06 8.19 -31.60
C PRO A 717 12.69 6.84 -31.94
N ALA A 718 12.16 5.76 -31.36
CA ALA A 718 12.50 4.44 -31.82
C ALA A 718 12.16 4.43 -33.32
N GLN A 719 13.17 4.29 -34.17
CA GLN A 719 13.02 4.32 -35.64
C GLN A 719 12.14 3.17 -36.18
N GLN A 720 11.50 2.41 -35.29
CA GLN A 720 10.79 1.19 -35.57
C GLN A 720 9.28 1.48 -35.59
N HIS A 721 8.67 1.20 -36.75
CA HIS A 721 7.21 1.07 -36.99
C HIS A 721 6.37 2.32 -37.30
N THR A 722 6.87 3.24 -38.11
CA THR A 722 6.02 4.25 -38.78
C THR A 722 5.31 3.75 -40.06
N ALA A 723 5.12 2.43 -40.21
CA ALA A 723 4.52 1.83 -41.42
C ALA A 723 3.01 1.55 -41.31
N VAL A 724 2.37 1.75 -40.14
CA VAL A 724 0.97 1.31 -39.90
C VAL A 724 -0.07 2.45 -39.99
N THR A 725 0.34 3.72 -40.03
CA THR A 725 -0.60 4.87 -40.07
C THR A 725 -1.24 5.14 -41.45
N ALA A 726 -1.01 4.31 -42.46
CA ALA A 726 -1.56 4.51 -43.81
C ALA A 726 -2.94 3.83 -44.05
N ALA A 727 -3.61 3.30 -43.03
CA ALA A 727 -4.95 2.71 -43.18
C ALA A 727 -6.05 3.78 -43.07
N SER A 728 -6.37 4.38 -44.21
CA SER A 728 -7.41 5.39 -44.49
C SER A 728 -8.81 5.06 -43.94
N SER A 729 -9.02 5.27 -42.64
CA SER A 729 -10.33 5.14 -42.01
C SER A 729 -10.80 6.52 -41.53
N SER A 730 -11.71 7.15 -42.28
CA SER A 730 -12.33 8.47 -42.03
C SER A 730 -13.22 8.51 -40.77
N SER A 731 -12.69 8.09 -39.63
CA SER A 731 -13.38 8.00 -38.35
C SER A 731 -13.07 9.20 -37.47
N SER A 732 -14.07 9.65 -36.68
CA SER A 732 -13.97 10.79 -35.76
C SER A 732 -12.82 10.69 -34.76
N SER A 733 -12.34 9.48 -34.45
CA SER A 733 -11.20 9.24 -33.56
C SER A 733 -9.89 9.82 -34.11
N SER A 734 -9.70 9.79 -35.43
CA SER A 734 -8.50 10.32 -36.08
C SER A 734 -8.30 11.81 -35.80
N ARG A 735 -9.36 12.63 -35.86
CA ARG A 735 -9.25 14.08 -35.55
C ARG A 735 -8.81 14.33 -34.11
N GLN A 736 -9.33 13.55 -33.16
CA GLN A 736 -8.94 13.69 -31.76
C GLN A 736 -7.49 13.31 -31.52
N VAL A 737 -7.00 12.24 -32.16
CA VAL A 737 -5.58 11.83 -32.10
C VAL A 737 -4.68 12.97 -32.56
N HIS A 738 -4.94 13.53 -33.75
CA HIS A 738 -4.19 14.65 -34.29
C HIS A 738 -4.22 15.87 -33.37
N ALA A 739 -5.39 16.22 -32.83
CA ALA A 739 -5.55 17.37 -31.95
C ALA A 739 -4.79 17.17 -30.62
N SER A 740 -4.84 15.96 -30.05
CA SER A 740 -4.05 15.57 -28.88
C SER A 740 -2.54 15.62 -29.14
N SER A 741 -2.07 15.20 -30.32
CA SER A 741 -0.65 15.30 -30.69
C SER A 741 -0.19 16.76 -30.75
N VAL A 742 -0.99 17.64 -31.36
CA VAL A 742 -0.69 19.09 -31.43
C VAL A 742 -0.72 19.72 -30.03
N LEU A 743 -1.62 19.27 -29.16
CA LEU A 743 -1.67 19.74 -27.77
C LEU A 743 -0.38 19.41 -27.02
N LEU A 744 0.11 18.18 -27.14
CA LEU A 744 1.37 17.75 -26.52
C LEU A 744 2.57 18.49 -27.12
N ALA A 745 2.60 18.69 -28.44
CA ALA A 745 3.63 19.48 -29.10
C ALA A 745 3.65 20.93 -28.57
N ALA A 746 2.49 21.55 -28.39
CA ALA A 746 2.37 22.89 -27.82
C ALA A 746 2.81 22.94 -26.34
N ALA A 747 2.44 21.93 -25.54
CA ALA A 747 2.88 21.83 -24.15
C ALA A 747 4.40 21.70 -24.05
N LEU A 748 5.00 20.83 -24.88
CA LEU A 748 6.45 20.61 -24.92
C LEU A 748 7.22 21.81 -25.46
N ALA A 749 6.73 22.47 -26.50
CA ALA A 749 7.33 23.72 -27.01
C ALA A 749 7.34 24.81 -25.94
N ARG A 750 6.24 24.93 -25.19
CA ARG A 750 6.16 25.87 -24.08
C ARG A 750 7.16 25.52 -22.97
N SER A 751 7.21 24.26 -22.56
CA SER A 751 8.16 23.73 -21.59
C SER A 751 9.61 24.02 -21.98
N LEU A 752 9.96 23.79 -23.25
CA LEU A 752 11.28 24.05 -23.81
C LEU A 752 11.65 25.54 -23.77
N VAL A 753 10.74 26.42 -24.19
CA VAL A 753 10.96 27.87 -24.16
C VAL A 753 11.17 28.37 -22.74
N GLN A 754 10.34 27.94 -21.79
CA GLN A 754 10.47 28.37 -20.41
C GLN A 754 11.82 27.96 -19.82
N LEU A 755 12.25 26.72 -20.07
CA LEU A 755 13.53 26.22 -19.59
C LEU A 755 14.70 26.97 -20.24
N ALA A 756 14.61 27.25 -21.55
CA ALA A 756 15.62 28.03 -22.26
C ALA A 756 15.74 29.46 -21.75
N ASP A 757 14.61 30.16 -21.59
CA ASP A 757 14.61 31.53 -21.08
C ASP A 757 15.18 31.59 -19.64
N ALA A 758 14.94 30.57 -18.81
CA ALA A 758 15.48 30.50 -17.45
C ALA A 758 16.98 30.18 -17.39
N VAL A 759 17.45 29.25 -18.23
CA VAL A 759 18.87 28.94 -18.38
C VAL A 759 19.62 30.16 -18.91
N GLU A 760 19.07 30.86 -19.91
CA GLU A 760 19.66 32.08 -20.46
C GLU A 760 19.71 33.20 -19.42
N ALA A 761 18.64 33.38 -18.65
CA ALA A 761 18.58 34.36 -17.55
C ALA A 761 19.60 34.07 -16.44
N ALA A 762 19.95 32.81 -16.22
CA ALA A 762 20.95 32.43 -15.23
C ALA A 762 22.39 32.74 -15.65
N GLY A 763 22.63 32.87 -16.96
CA GLY A 763 23.92 33.25 -17.53
C GLY A 763 24.98 32.14 -17.50
N PRO A 764 26.05 32.30 -18.31
CA PRO A 764 27.09 31.28 -18.48
C PRO A 764 27.93 31.05 -17.21
N GLN A 765 28.09 32.05 -16.34
CA GLN A 765 28.90 31.89 -15.12
C GLN A 765 28.30 30.89 -14.14
N LEU A 766 27.00 31.00 -13.81
CA LEU A 766 26.34 30.03 -12.93
C LEU A 766 26.38 28.62 -13.52
N LEU A 767 26.29 28.52 -14.84
CA LEU A 767 26.38 27.26 -15.56
C LEU A 767 27.76 26.61 -15.38
N CYS A 768 28.84 27.37 -15.60
CA CYS A 768 30.20 26.88 -15.43
C CYS A 768 30.50 26.49 -13.98
N ASP A 769 30.06 27.30 -13.02
CA ASP A 769 30.18 27.00 -11.59
C ASP A 769 29.42 25.71 -11.24
N SER A 770 28.23 25.50 -11.81
CA SER A 770 27.43 24.29 -11.60
C SER A 770 28.07 23.04 -12.18
N LEU A 771 28.74 23.15 -13.34
CA LEU A 771 29.47 22.02 -13.95
C LEU A 771 30.73 21.68 -13.19
N ALA A 772 31.49 22.70 -12.77
CA ALA A 772 32.71 22.52 -11.99
C ALA A 772 32.42 21.83 -10.65
N ALA A 773 31.23 22.05 -10.09
CA ALA A 773 30.80 21.40 -8.85
C ALA A 773 30.43 19.92 -8.99
N GLN A 774 30.23 19.41 -10.22
CA GLN A 774 29.85 18.01 -10.50
C GLN A 774 28.75 17.47 -9.56
N PRO A 775 27.57 18.12 -9.49
CA PRO A 775 26.52 17.69 -8.60
C PRO A 775 26.05 16.27 -8.95
N SER A 776 25.81 15.47 -7.91
CA SER A 776 25.17 14.17 -8.03
C SER A 776 23.66 14.31 -7.86
N PHE A 777 22.93 13.55 -8.67
CA PHE A 777 21.47 13.53 -8.64
C PHE A 777 20.98 12.12 -8.34
N CYS A 778 19.93 12.04 -7.54
CA CYS A 778 19.35 10.79 -7.10
C CYS A 778 18.37 10.29 -8.17
N VAL A 779 18.67 9.11 -8.74
CA VAL A 779 17.95 8.59 -9.91
C VAL A 779 17.16 7.31 -9.58
N HIS A 780 17.66 6.52 -8.64
CA HIS A 780 17.08 5.23 -8.26
C HIS A 780 17.48 4.84 -6.84
N TRP A 781 16.82 3.80 -6.31
CA TRP A 781 17.31 3.20 -5.09
C TRP A 781 18.65 2.52 -5.30
N GLY A 782 19.61 2.93 -4.49
CA GLY A 782 20.93 2.33 -4.40
C GLY A 782 20.99 1.28 -3.32
N MET A 783 21.81 0.26 -3.53
CA MET A 783 22.33 -0.53 -2.42
C MET A 783 23.69 0.05 -2.03
N THR A 784 23.72 0.86 -0.99
CA THR A 784 25.00 1.13 -0.33
C THR A 784 25.36 -0.03 0.60
N SER A 785 26.63 -0.13 0.98
CA SER A 785 27.13 -1.15 1.91
C SER A 785 26.52 -1.05 3.33
N ASP A 786 25.99 0.11 3.69
CA ASP A 786 25.31 0.35 4.97
C ASP A 786 23.79 0.12 4.92
N GLY A 787 23.26 -0.32 3.77
CA GLY A 787 21.83 -0.54 3.59
C GLY A 787 20.99 0.74 3.42
N SER A 788 21.63 1.91 3.34
CA SER A 788 20.98 3.14 2.91
C SER A 788 20.72 3.15 1.39
N THR A 789 19.69 3.89 0.98
CA THR A 789 18.81 3.40 -0.09
C THR A 789 18.86 4.20 -1.37
N VAL A 790 19.77 5.17 -1.52
CA VAL A 790 19.74 6.07 -2.69
C VAL A 790 21.13 6.19 -3.27
N ASP A 791 21.31 5.61 -4.46
CA ASP A 791 22.54 5.77 -5.21
C ASP A 791 22.39 7.00 -6.10
N ALA A 792 23.35 7.89 -5.96
CA ALA A 792 23.38 9.15 -6.65
C ALA A 792 24.17 8.95 -7.94
N ALA A 793 23.48 9.06 -9.08
CA ALA A 793 24.15 9.01 -10.36
C ALA A 793 24.88 10.34 -10.58
N ALA A 794 26.20 10.26 -10.72
CA ALA A 794 26.95 11.34 -11.35
C ALA A 794 26.49 11.46 -12.81
N ILE A 795 26.31 12.68 -13.32
CA ILE A 795 26.01 12.90 -14.74
C ILE A 795 27.30 12.64 -15.55
N GLY A 796 27.66 11.36 -15.74
CA GLY A 796 28.90 10.94 -16.40
C GLY A 796 28.93 11.22 -17.91
N TYR A 797 27.81 11.61 -18.51
CA TYR A 797 27.72 11.82 -19.96
C TYR A 797 28.56 13.02 -20.46
N LEU A 798 28.93 13.94 -19.57
CA LEU A 798 29.73 15.12 -19.91
C LEU A 798 31.24 14.89 -19.83
N GLU A 799 31.72 13.87 -19.11
CA GLU A 799 33.16 13.66 -18.89
C GLU A 799 33.92 13.23 -20.16
N SER A 800 33.21 12.63 -21.14
CA SER A 800 33.82 12.14 -22.38
C SER A 800 34.12 13.24 -23.42
N LEU A 801 33.65 14.47 -23.20
CA LEU A 801 33.92 15.63 -24.07
C LEU A 801 35.00 16.51 -23.41
N ILE A 802 36.29 16.24 -23.65
CA ILE A 802 37.40 17.01 -23.06
C ILE A 802 37.72 18.25 -23.93
N GLY A 803 37.43 19.45 -23.41
CA GLY A 803 37.59 20.77 -24.05
C GLY A 803 37.24 21.89 -23.05
N SER A 804 37.18 23.17 -23.46
CA SER A 804 36.84 24.27 -22.55
C SER A 804 35.39 24.16 -22.05
N ALA A 805 35.20 24.14 -20.73
CA ALA A 805 33.90 23.86 -20.09
C ALA A 805 32.76 24.77 -20.59
N ASP A 806 33.05 26.07 -20.78
CA ASP A 806 32.09 27.09 -21.24
C ASP A 806 31.51 26.80 -22.63
N GLU A 807 32.37 26.46 -23.60
CA GLU A 807 31.95 26.26 -24.99
C GLU A 807 31.20 24.94 -25.15
N GLN A 808 31.61 23.92 -24.39
CA GLN A 808 31.01 22.60 -24.49
C GLN A 808 29.61 22.55 -23.94
N TRP A 809 29.34 23.18 -22.80
CA TRP A 809 27.99 23.16 -22.26
C TRP A 809 27.02 23.96 -23.12
N CYS A 810 27.43 25.13 -23.61
CA CYS A 810 26.61 25.90 -24.55
C CYS A 810 26.25 25.04 -25.77
N GLN A 811 27.20 24.28 -26.32
CA GLN A 811 26.94 23.35 -27.41
C GLN A 811 26.02 22.18 -27.00
N VAL A 812 26.22 21.57 -25.84
CA VAL A 812 25.37 20.46 -25.34
C VAL A 812 23.93 20.96 -25.16
N TRP A 813 23.75 22.08 -24.47
CA TRP A 813 22.47 22.73 -24.26
C TRP A 813 21.78 23.08 -25.59
N GLN A 814 22.48 23.78 -26.49
CA GLN A 814 21.94 24.14 -27.79
C GLN A 814 21.55 22.90 -28.60
N ARG A 815 22.37 21.84 -28.58
CA ARG A 815 22.06 20.55 -29.25
C ARG A 815 20.83 19.88 -28.64
N CYS A 816 20.68 19.87 -27.32
CA CYS A 816 19.50 19.34 -26.65
C CYS A 816 18.24 20.11 -27.07
N VAL A 817 18.30 21.45 -27.09
CA VAL A 817 17.17 22.30 -27.53
C VAL A 817 16.85 22.09 -29.01
N LEU A 818 17.86 22.02 -29.87
CA LEU A 818 17.69 21.74 -31.29
C LEU A 818 17.02 20.39 -31.50
N TRP A 819 17.49 19.36 -30.81
CA TRP A 819 16.94 18.02 -30.91
C TRP A 819 15.49 17.95 -30.41
N ALA A 820 15.18 18.58 -29.28
CA ALA A 820 13.81 18.72 -28.80
C ALA A 820 12.91 19.45 -29.81
N SER A 821 13.40 20.53 -30.43
CA SER A 821 12.66 21.29 -31.44
C SER A 821 12.38 20.48 -32.70
N LEU A 822 13.33 19.65 -33.15
CA LEU A 822 13.16 18.75 -34.28
C LEU A 822 12.05 17.73 -34.02
N TRP A 823 11.98 17.24 -32.79
CA TRP A 823 10.97 16.28 -32.39
C TRP A 823 9.57 16.92 -32.32
N ILE A 824 9.46 18.12 -31.76
CA ILE A 824 8.22 18.93 -31.79
C ILE A 824 7.78 19.17 -33.25
N TRP A 825 8.73 19.54 -34.11
CA TRP A 825 8.50 19.75 -35.53
C TRP A 825 7.99 18.48 -36.22
N ASP A 826 8.57 17.32 -35.93
CA ASP A 826 8.14 16.06 -36.52
C ASP A 826 6.72 15.65 -36.11
N ILE A 827 6.30 15.92 -34.87
CA ILE A 827 4.91 15.71 -34.45
C ILE A 827 3.97 16.57 -35.29
N ILE A 828 4.27 17.86 -35.39
CA ILE A 828 3.44 18.85 -36.10
C ILE A 828 3.37 18.50 -37.59
N ARG A 829 4.52 18.21 -38.20
CA ARG A 829 4.62 17.89 -39.63
C ARG A 829 3.79 16.66 -39.99
N LYS A 830 3.83 15.61 -39.17
CA LYS A 830 3.01 14.40 -39.36
C LYS A 830 1.51 14.73 -39.35
N VAL A 831 1.07 15.63 -38.47
CA VAL A 831 -0.33 16.06 -38.38
C VAL A 831 -0.76 16.94 -39.56
N SER A 832 0.12 17.85 -40.03
CA SER A 832 -0.20 18.73 -41.16
C SER A 832 -0.34 17.97 -42.49
N TRP A 833 0.48 16.94 -42.71
CA TRP A 833 0.47 16.18 -43.97
C TRP A 833 -0.78 15.32 -44.14
N THR A 834 -1.26 14.70 -43.05
CA THR A 834 -2.50 13.91 -43.09
C THR A 834 -3.72 14.79 -43.33
N ALA A 835 -3.77 15.98 -42.73
CA ALA A 835 -4.84 16.95 -42.94
C ALA A 835 -4.89 17.46 -44.39
N ALA A 836 -3.73 17.78 -44.97
CA ALA A 836 -3.64 18.23 -46.37
C ALA A 836 -4.03 17.11 -47.35
N ALA A 837 -3.59 15.87 -47.11
CA ALA A 837 -3.96 14.72 -47.94
C ALA A 837 -5.47 14.42 -47.87
N ALA A 838 -6.08 14.52 -46.67
CA ALA A 838 -7.51 14.34 -46.50
C ALA A 838 -8.32 15.45 -47.20
N ALA A 839 -7.86 16.71 -47.14
CA ALA A 839 -8.51 17.81 -47.85
C ALA A 839 -8.44 17.63 -49.37
N ALA A 840 -7.28 17.21 -49.90
CA ALA A 840 -7.11 16.92 -51.33
C ALA A 840 -8.00 15.75 -51.81
N ALA A 841 -8.16 14.70 -51.00
CA ALA A 841 -9.04 13.58 -51.33
C ALA A 841 -10.53 13.97 -51.40
N VAL A 842 -10.99 14.88 -50.51
CA VAL A 842 -12.37 15.39 -50.54
C VAL A 842 -12.61 16.28 -51.76
N GLU A 843 -11.63 17.06 -52.20
CA GLU A 843 -11.72 17.85 -53.43
C GLU A 843 -11.75 16.97 -54.69
N GLU A 844 -11.01 15.86 -54.71
CA GLU A 844 -10.97 14.92 -55.85
C GLU A 844 -12.28 14.10 -55.97
N GLU A 845 -12.87 13.66 -54.85
CA GLU A 845 -14.15 12.95 -54.84
C GLU A 845 -15.33 13.87 -55.15
N GLY A 846 -15.26 15.15 -54.75
CA GLY A 846 -16.25 16.18 -55.10
C GLY A 846 -16.20 16.62 -56.57
N ALA A 847 -15.04 16.52 -57.23
CA ALA A 847 -14.88 16.83 -58.65
C ALA A 847 -15.42 15.71 -59.57
N ALA A 848 -15.50 14.45 -59.09
CA ALA A 848 -15.92 13.31 -59.89
C ALA A 848 -17.46 13.13 -60.03
N THR A 849 -18.28 13.88 -59.31
CA THR A 849 -19.76 13.77 -59.33
C THR A 849 -20.51 14.91 -60.05
N ALA A 850 -19.81 15.76 -60.81
CA ALA A 850 -20.40 16.99 -61.38
C ALA A 850 -20.91 16.90 -62.84
N GLU A 851 -21.09 15.72 -63.43
CA GLU A 851 -21.74 15.58 -64.74
C GLU A 851 -22.84 14.50 -64.74
N GLY A 852 -24.13 14.91 -64.83
CA GLY A 852 -25.21 14.03 -65.30
C GLY A 852 -26.61 14.15 -64.67
N ASN A 853 -27.44 15.05 -65.22
CA ASN A 853 -28.89 14.93 -65.50
C ASN A 853 -30.01 14.79 -64.41
N ALA A 854 -30.86 15.84 -64.41
CA ALA A 854 -32.32 15.90 -64.66
C ALA A 854 -33.37 15.31 -63.67
N PRO A 855 -34.57 15.95 -63.55
CA PRO A 855 -35.61 15.60 -62.58
C PRO A 855 -36.69 14.67 -63.16
N GLY A 856 -37.18 13.69 -62.38
CA GLY A 856 -38.25 12.79 -62.83
C GLY A 856 -38.87 11.92 -61.72
N ALA A 857 -40.05 12.34 -61.27
CA ALA A 857 -41.20 11.64 -60.68
C ALA A 857 -41.12 10.16 -60.20
N SER A 858 -41.58 9.98 -58.95
CA SER A 858 -42.57 9.01 -58.43
C SER A 858 -42.53 7.52 -58.80
N SER A 859 -42.66 6.70 -57.74
CA SER A 859 -43.58 5.53 -57.58
C SER A 859 -42.91 4.18 -57.32
N ALA A 860 -43.18 3.68 -56.11
CA ALA A 860 -43.73 2.36 -55.78
C ALA A 860 -43.11 1.05 -56.30
N GLU A 861 -42.91 0.17 -55.31
CA GLU A 861 -43.23 -1.26 -55.28
C GLU A 861 -42.27 -2.32 -55.86
N ALA A 862 -42.02 -3.27 -54.94
CA ALA A 862 -42.07 -4.73 -55.11
C ALA A 862 -40.81 -5.51 -55.56
N SER A 863 -40.43 -6.41 -54.65
CA SER A 863 -40.15 -7.84 -54.87
C SER A 863 -39.20 -8.26 -55.99
N SER A 864 -38.09 -8.90 -55.61
CA SER A 864 -38.07 -10.37 -55.45
C SER A 864 -36.64 -10.89 -55.28
N SER A 865 -36.49 -11.80 -54.34
CA SER A 865 -35.32 -12.61 -54.09
C SER A 865 -35.52 -14.02 -54.67
N HIS A 866 -34.47 -14.61 -55.22
CA HIS A 866 -34.26 -16.06 -55.39
C HIS A 866 -32.76 -16.32 -55.13
N THR A 867 -32.36 -16.85 -53.97
CA THR A 867 -32.28 -18.28 -53.54
C THR A 867 -31.13 -19.08 -54.16
N ALA A 868 -30.17 -19.49 -53.32
CA ALA A 868 -29.63 -20.85 -53.12
C ALA A 868 -28.46 -20.76 -52.10
N ALA A 869 -28.60 -21.23 -50.84
CA ALA A 869 -28.44 -22.62 -50.34
C ALA A 869 -26.95 -23.04 -50.22
N GLY A 870 -26.42 -23.59 -49.12
CA GLY A 870 -26.96 -24.07 -47.82
C GLY A 870 -25.83 -24.12 -46.76
N ALA A 871 -26.15 -24.00 -45.46
CA ALA A 871 -26.32 -25.09 -44.47
C ALA A 871 -24.98 -25.53 -43.82
N ALA A 872 -24.81 -25.74 -42.50
CA ALA A 872 -25.72 -25.93 -41.37
C ALA A 872 -24.91 -25.68 -40.04
N ASP A 873 -25.45 -24.99 -39.03
CA ASP A 873 -26.01 -25.52 -37.74
C ASP A 873 -24.98 -25.41 -36.57
N ASP A 874 -25.27 -25.04 -35.32
CA ASP A 874 -26.56 -24.86 -34.64
C ASP A 874 -26.46 -23.99 -33.36
N THR A 875 -27.48 -23.13 -33.23
CA THR A 875 -28.25 -22.59 -32.09
C THR A 875 -27.73 -22.36 -30.66
N GLY A 876 -28.07 -21.17 -30.15
CA GLY A 876 -28.32 -20.88 -28.72
C GLY A 876 -28.58 -19.40 -28.37
N SER A 877 -29.55 -18.73 -29.02
CA SER A 877 -29.94 -17.33 -28.73
C SER A 877 -31.32 -17.23 -28.08
N SER A 878 -31.44 -16.33 -27.10
CA SER A 878 -32.71 -15.75 -26.62
C SER A 878 -32.72 -14.24 -26.93
N SER A 879 -33.85 -13.78 -27.45
CA SER A 879 -34.03 -12.59 -28.27
C SER A 879 -34.19 -11.28 -27.48
N SER A 880 -33.67 -10.21 -28.07
CA SER A 880 -33.89 -8.80 -27.70
C SER A 880 -35.07 -8.23 -28.49
N SER A 881 -36.02 -7.60 -27.80
CA SER A 881 -37.10 -6.81 -28.39
C SER A 881 -36.74 -5.32 -28.38
N SER A 882 -36.61 -4.73 -29.55
CA SER A 882 -36.29 -3.32 -29.76
C SER A 882 -37.59 -2.48 -29.79
N SER A 883 -37.84 -1.71 -28.73
CA SER A 883 -38.86 -0.65 -28.72
C SER A 883 -38.19 0.72 -28.68
N SER A 884 -38.39 1.48 -29.76
CA SER A 884 -37.92 2.84 -29.97
C SER A 884 -38.61 3.82 -29.02
N THR A 885 -37.91 4.28 -27.98
CA THR A 885 -38.28 5.47 -27.21
C THR A 885 -37.14 6.47 -27.22
N ARG A 886 -37.39 7.63 -27.83
CA ARG A 886 -36.54 8.82 -27.77
C ARG A 886 -36.56 9.37 -26.34
N ASN A 887 -35.59 8.98 -25.52
CA ASN A 887 -35.23 9.68 -24.29
C ASN A 887 -33.96 10.49 -24.53
N ALA A 888 -34.12 11.79 -24.72
CA ALA A 888 -33.05 12.77 -24.60
C ALA A 888 -32.75 13.02 -23.11
N ALA A 889 -31.51 13.43 -22.81
CA ALA A 889 -30.93 13.68 -21.48
C ALA A 889 -30.38 12.45 -20.72
N SER A 890 -29.49 11.68 -21.36
CA SER A 890 -28.37 11.07 -20.63
C SER A 890 -27.22 12.07 -20.67
N GLY A 891 -26.81 12.60 -19.52
CA GLY A 891 -25.71 13.55 -19.39
C GLY A 891 -24.37 12.85 -19.66
N SER A 892 -24.08 12.54 -20.92
CA SER A 892 -22.74 12.15 -21.34
C SER A 892 -21.83 13.34 -21.01
N GLY A 893 -20.89 13.16 -20.09
CA GLY A 893 -19.85 14.16 -19.85
C GLY A 893 -19.25 14.53 -21.20
N GLN A 894 -19.39 15.80 -21.59
CA GLN A 894 -18.89 16.27 -22.88
C GLN A 894 -17.41 15.91 -22.95
N GLN A 895 -17.07 15.01 -23.87
CA GLN A 895 -15.69 14.70 -24.15
C GLN A 895 -15.04 16.00 -24.61
N VAL A 896 -13.99 16.39 -23.89
CA VAL A 896 -13.25 17.61 -24.13
C VAL A 896 -12.60 17.52 -25.51
N THR A 897 -12.92 18.44 -26.42
CA THR A 897 -12.49 18.36 -27.82
C THR A 897 -11.46 19.44 -28.14
N TRP A 898 -10.25 19.05 -28.54
CA TRP A 898 -9.18 20.01 -28.85
C TRP A 898 -9.19 20.48 -30.30
N GLY A 899 -10.36 20.48 -30.96
CA GLY A 899 -10.49 20.63 -32.42
C GLY A 899 -9.87 21.92 -32.98
N TYR A 900 -9.84 23.00 -32.20
CA TYR A 900 -9.24 24.28 -32.60
C TYR A 900 -7.74 24.16 -32.93
N LEU A 901 -7.04 23.19 -32.35
CA LEU A 901 -5.62 22.96 -32.58
C LEU A 901 -5.31 22.52 -34.02
N LEU A 902 -6.27 21.86 -34.68
CA LEU A 902 -6.13 21.43 -36.07
C LEU A 902 -6.12 22.62 -37.04
N ASN A 903 -6.68 23.77 -36.63
CA ASN A 903 -6.79 24.97 -37.44
C ASN A 903 -5.68 26.00 -37.15
N LEU A 904 -4.65 25.65 -36.36
CA LEU A 904 -3.59 26.60 -35.96
C LEU A 904 -2.86 27.24 -37.15
N GLN A 905 -2.56 26.46 -38.19
CA GLN A 905 -1.83 26.94 -39.37
C GLN A 905 -2.65 27.95 -40.18
N GLN A 906 -3.97 27.79 -40.22
CA GLN A 906 -4.87 28.70 -40.95
C GLN A 906 -5.18 29.95 -40.11
N SER A 907 -5.35 29.78 -38.79
CA SER A 907 -5.77 30.83 -37.88
C SER A 907 -4.63 31.74 -37.39
N ASN A 908 -3.36 31.31 -37.47
CA ASN A 908 -2.23 32.06 -36.91
C ASN A 908 -1.08 32.30 -37.91
N PRO A 909 -1.01 33.47 -38.57
CA PRO A 909 0.03 33.77 -39.55
C PRO A 909 1.45 33.83 -38.96
N ARG A 910 1.59 34.16 -37.67
CA ARG A 910 2.91 34.19 -37.00
C ARG A 910 3.48 32.78 -36.84
N TRP A 911 2.61 31.84 -36.46
CA TRP A 911 2.97 30.43 -36.39
C TRP A 911 3.41 29.92 -37.77
N THR A 912 2.61 30.19 -38.81
CA THR A 912 2.92 29.77 -40.18
C THR A 912 4.23 30.38 -40.70
N ALA A 913 4.52 31.64 -40.39
CA ALA A 913 5.79 32.27 -40.74
C ALA A 913 6.99 31.60 -40.04
N ALA A 914 6.88 31.33 -38.73
CA ALA A 914 7.94 30.66 -37.98
C ALA A 914 8.18 29.21 -38.46
N MET A 915 7.12 28.50 -38.85
CA MET A 915 7.25 27.18 -39.48
C MET A 915 8.04 27.26 -40.80
N ALA A 916 7.72 28.23 -41.67
CA ALA A 916 8.38 28.39 -42.95
C ALA A 916 9.87 28.76 -42.79
N GLU A 917 10.18 29.64 -41.83
CA GLU A 917 11.55 30.04 -41.51
C GLU A 917 12.36 28.86 -40.95
N TYR A 918 11.80 28.09 -40.02
CA TYR A 918 12.44 26.89 -39.48
C TYR A 918 12.66 25.82 -40.55
N GLN A 919 11.66 25.59 -41.42
CA GLN A 919 11.81 24.67 -42.54
C GLN A 919 12.91 25.10 -43.52
N ALA A 920 13.03 26.41 -43.78
CA ALA A 920 14.11 26.94 -44.62
C ALA A 920 15.49 26.75 -43.96
N ALA A 921 15.59 26.95 -42.64
CA ALA A 921 16.81 26.67 -41.89
C ALA A 921 17.20 25.18 -41.93
N LEU A 922 16.22 24.27 -41.79
CA LEU A 922 16.43 22.83 -41.87
C LEU A 922 16.77 22.30 -43.28
N GLY A 923 16.51 23.07 -44.34
CA GLY A 923 16.75 22.68 -45.74
C GLY A 923 18.22 22.57 -46.13
N MET A 924 19.14 22.95 -45.24
CA MET A 924 20.57 22.64 -45.38
C MET A 924 20.79 21.13 -45.15
N PRO A 925 21.64 20.45 -45.93
CA PRO A 925 21.89 19.01 -45.80
C PRO A 925 22.56 18.73 -44.44
N VAL A 926 21.74 18.53 -43.41
CA VAL A 926 22.14 17.87 -42.17
C VAL A 926 22.10 16.39 -42.53
N ASP A 927 23.26 15.78 -42.75
CA ASP A 927 23.37 14.35 -43.03
C ASP A 927 22.55 13.56 -42.00
N ARG A 928 21.37 13.11 -42.42
CA ARG A 928 20.43 12.34 -41.59
C ARG A 928 20.89 10.89 -41.42
N HIS A 929 22.09 10.55 -41.85
CA HIS A 929 22.63 9.20 -41.79
C HIS A 929 23.59 9.15 -40.60
N GLY A 930 23.21 8.35 -39.61
CA GLY A 930 23.91 8.16 -38.33
C GLY A 930 25.28 7.49 -38.44
N GLU A 931 26.04 7.76 -39.49
CA GLU A 931 27.48 7.50 -39.47
C GLU A 931 28.11 8.52 -38.51
N ARG A 932 28.72 7.99 -37.44
CA ARG A 932 29.44 8.68 -36.35
C ARG A 932 30.62 9.56 -36.80
N GLY A 933 30.64 10.04 -38.04
CA GLY A 933 31.58 11.04 -38.49
C GLY A 933 31.33 12.34 -37.72
N HIS A 934 32.28 12.74 -36.88
CA HIS A 934 32.29 14.01 -36.16
C HIS A 934 32.46 15.21 -37.11
N HIS A 935 31.54 15.41 -38.06
CA HIS A 935 31.50 16.66 -38.81
C HIS A 935 31.07 17.77 -37.85
N MET A 936 32.04 18.58 -37.44
CA MET A 936 31.79 19.76 -36.60
C MET A 936 30.95 20.75 -37.40
N ILE A 937 29.67 20.89 -37.04
CA ILE A 937 28.81 21.97 -37.54
C ILE A 937 29.43 23.30 -37.05
N PRO A 938 29.67 24.28 -37.94
CA PRO A 938 30.18 25.59 -37.53
C PRO A 938 29.31 26.23 -36.44
N ARG A 939 29.93 26.78 -35.40
CA ARG A 939 29.24 27.39 -34.24
C ARG A 939 28.16 28.41 -34.64
N ALA A 940 28.48 29.30 -35.56
CA ALA A 940 27.53 30.31 -36.05
C ALA A 940 26.24 29.69 -36.64
N GLN A 941 26.37 28.52 -37.27
CA GLN A 941 25.23 27.79 -37.81
C GLN A 941 24.39 27.14 -36.71
N VAL A 942 25.03 26.60 -35.65
CA VAL A 942 24.32 26.07 -34.47
C VAL A 942 23.55 27.17 -33.75
N GLU A 943 24.16 28.34 -33.56
CA GLU A 943 23.52 29.50 -32.92
C GLU A 943 22.31 30.00 -33.73
N GLN A 944 22.43 30.07 -35.07
CA GLN A 944 21.31 30.44 -35.94
C GLN A 944 20.18 29.42 -35.87
N HIS A 945 20.48 28.12 -35.99
CA HIS A 945 19.46 27.06 -35.88
C HIS A 945 18.77 27.09 -34.53
N PHE A 946 19.52 27.32 -33.46
CA PHE A 946 19.01 27.39 -32.10
C PHE A 946 18.03 28.57 -31.94
N ALA A 947 18.39 29.75 -32.46
CA ALA A 947 17.51 30.92 -32.44
C ALA A 947 16.20 30.66 -33.22
N THR A 948 16.29 30.10 -34.44
CA THR A 948 15.12 29.78 -35.25
C THR A 948 14.26 28.68 -34.60
N ALA A 949 14.87 27.67 -33.99
CA ALA A 949 14.18 26.61 -33.23
C ALA A 949 13.38 27.17 -32.05
N LEU A 950 13.98 28.08 -31.26
CA LEU A 950 13.29 28.71 -30.15
C LEU A 950 12.17 29.64 -30.62
N GLU A 951 12.35 30.38 -31.72
CA GLU A 951 11.27 31.23 -32.25
C GLU A 951 10.09 30.39 -32.78
N LEU A 952 10.34 29.22 -33.39
CA LEU A 952 9.31 28.24 -33.72
C LEU A 952 8.53 27.84 -32.46
N CYS A 953 9.24 27.42 -31.40
CA CYS A 953 8.60 26.98 -30.16
C CYS A 953 7.82 28.10 -29.46
N ARG A 954 8.35 29.33 -29.46
CA ARG A 954 7.67 30.53 -28.94
C ARG A 954 6.40 30.84 -29.73
N ALA A 955 6.47 30.76 -31.06
CA ALA A 955 5.32 30.97 -31.93
C ALA A 955 4.23 29.93 -31.69
N LEU A 956 4.59 28.65 -31.53
CA LEU A 956 3.63 27.58 -31.21
C LEU A 956 2.98 27.79 -29.84
N ALA A 957 3.79 28.01 -28.80
CA ALA A 957 3.31 28.21 -27.44
C ALA A 957 2.42 29.46 -27.30
N ALA A 958 2.63 30.48 -28.13
CA ALA A 958 1.77 31.66 -28.20
C ALA A 958 0.50 31.43 -29.05
N ALA A 959 0.56 30.53 -30.04
CA ALA A 959 -0.55 30.23 -30.93
C ALA A 959 -1.59 29.27 -30.33
N ALA A 960 -1.16 28.37 -29.44
CA ALA A 960 -1.95 27.27 -28.90
C ALA A 960 -2.15 27.37 -27.37
N PRO A 961 -3.18 28.08 -26.88
CA PRO A 961 -3.45 28.19 -25.44
C PRO A 961 -3.77 26.82 -24.82
N LEU A 962 -3.03 26.41 -23.80
CA LEU A 962 -3.25 25.10 -23.19
C LEU A 962 -4.55 25.07 -22.36
N PRO A 963 -5.48 24.15 -22.64
CA PRO A 963 -6.73 24.01 -21.90
C PRO A 963 -6.56 23.35 -20.52
N VAL A 964 -5.48 22.59 -20.34
CA VAL A 964 -5.21 21.74 -19.17
C VAL A 964 -4.19 22.34 -18.21
N ALA A 965 -3.66 23.53 -18.50
CA ALA A 965 -2.68 24.19 -17.66
C ALA A 965 -2.85 25.71 -17.59
N CYS A 966 -2.24 26.33 -16.58
CA CYS A 966 -2.21 27.78 -16.49
C CYS A 966 -1.51 28.35 -17.73
N ASN A 967 -2.12 29.28 -18.45
CA ASN A 967 -1.54 29.83 -19.70
C ASN A 967 -0.41 30.85 -19.49
N ASN A 968 -0.22 31.35 -18.26
CA ASN A 968 0.90 32.24 -17.94
C ASN A 968 2.24 31.48 -17.90
N PRO A 969 3.20 31.76 -18.80
CA PRO A 969 4.49 31.06 -18.84
C PRO A 969 5.38 31.41 -17.63
N GLY A 970 5.09 32.50 -16.92
CA GLY A 970 5.76 32.82 -15.65
C GLY A 970 5.10 32.19 -14.42
N CYS A 971 4.05 31.38 -14.58
CA CYS A 971 3.34 30.80 -13.43
C CYS A 971 4.18 29.73 -12.73
N GLU A 972 4.60 30.01 -11.51
CA GLU A 972 5.27 29.04 -10.62
C GLU A 972 4.29 28.33 -9.68
N ASN A 973 3.00 28.66 -9.75
CA ASN A 973 2.04 28.06 -8.84
C ASN A 973 1.87 26.57 -9.15
N LEU A 974 2.29 25.73 -8.20
CA LEU A 974 2.13 24.28 -8.20
C LEU A 974 1.03 23.80 -7.23
N ALA A 975 0.33 24.73 -6.57
CA ALA A 975 -0.75 24.40 -5.65
C ALA A 975 -1.91 23.66 -6.35
N GLY A 976 -2.50 22.69 -5.66
CA GLY A 976 -3.64 21.90 -6.13
C GLY A 976 -3.25 20.52 -6.68
N ALA A 977 -4.26 19.69 -6.94
CA ALA A 977 -4.08 18.29 -7.31
C ALA A 977 -3.51 18.06 -8.72
N SER A 978 -3.81 18.94 -9.69
CA SER A 978 -3.33 18.90 -11.08
C SER A 978 -3.27 20.31 -11.69
N GLU A 979 -2.65 20.49 -12.86
CA GLU A 979 -2.52 21.82 -13.50
C GLU A 979 -3.91 22.34 -13.88
N ALA A 980 -4.77 21.43 -14.33
CA ALA A 980 -6.15 21.70 -14.68
C ALA A 980 -6.98 22.11 -13.45
N ALA A 981 -6.75 21.46 -12.30
CA ALA A 981 -7.40 21.81 -11.04
C ALA A 981 -6.88 23.13 -10.47
N ALA A 982 -5.58 23.41 -10.58
CA ALA A 982 -4.98 24.67 -10.20
C ALA A 982 -5.52 25.83 -11.06
N ALA A 983 -5.76 25.58 -12.35
CA ALA A 983 -6.25 26.55 -13.31
C ALA A 983 -7.78 26.76 -13.21
N SER A 984 -8.21 27.26 -12.06
CA SER A 984 -9.62 27.43 -11.68
C SER A 984 -10.36 28.56 -12.43
N LYS A 985 -9.64 29.47 -13.09
CA LYS A 985 -10.24 30.59 -13.82
C LYS A 985 -10.15 30.38 -15.33
N ALA A 986 -11.26 30.52 -16.03
CA ALA A 986 -11.30 30.47 -17.48
C ALA A 986 -11.39 31.89 -18.08
N CYS A 987 -10.65 32.14 -19.15
CA CYS A 987 -10.78 33.36 -19.93
C CYS A 987 -12.20 33.47 -20.50
N ALA A 988 -12.83 34.63 -20.37
CA ALA A 988 -14.23 34.82 -20.80
C ALA A 988 -14.44 34.64 -22.32
N GLY A 989 -13.40 34.89 -23.12
CA GLY A 989 -13.45 34.72 -24.58
C GLY A 989 -13.18 33.28 -24.99
N CYS A 990 -11.92 32.87 -25.03
CA CYS A 990 -11.51 31.56 -25.54
C CYS A 990 -11.58 30.40 -24.53
N ARG A 991 -11.97 30.64 -23.27
CA ARG A 991 -12.04 29.64 -22.18
C ARG A 991 -10.72 28.99 -21.76
N CYS A 992 -9.57 29.48 -22.22
CA CYS A 992 -8.27 29.00 -21.73
C CYS A 992 -8.14 29.23 -20.21
N ARG A 993 -7.34 28.40 -19.54
CA ARG A 993 -7.31 28.39 -18.07
C ARG A 993 -6.11 29.14 -17.47
N TYR A 994 -6.34 29.72 -16.30
CA TYR A 994 -5.36 30.41 -15.46
C TYR A 994 -5.58 30.05 -14.00
N CYS A 995 -4.49 29.95 -13.22
CA CYS A 995 -4.62 29.67 -11.78
C CYS A 995 -5.11 30.87 -10.97
N SER A 996 -4.94 32.09 -11.49
CA SER A 996 -5.38 33.32 -10.83
C SER A 996 -5.63 34.44 -11.86
N ALA A 997 -6.35 35.48 -11.43
CA ALA A 997 -6.55 36.66 -12.27
C ALA A 997 -5.23 37.40 -12.51
N ALA A 998 -4.31 37.38 -11.55
CA ALA A 998 -2.97 37.93 -11.71
C ALA A 998 -2.21 37.24 -12.85
N CYS A 999 -2.26 35.89 -12.92
CA CYS A 999 -1.66 35.15 -14.02
C CYS A 999 -2.28 35.52 -15.37
N GLN A 1000 -3.61 35.67 -15.44
CA GLN A 1000 -4.28 36.13 -16.65
C GLN A 1000 -3.82 37.54 -17.05
N THR A 1001 -3.75 38.47 -16.11
CA THR A 1001 -3.32 39.86 -16.37
C THR A 1001 -1.89 39.93 -16.90
N VAL A 1002 -0.98 39.16 -16.30
CA VAL A 1002 0.43 39.09 -16.74
C VAL A 1002 0.54 38.55 -18.16
N ASP A 1003 -0.20 37.48 -18.48
CA ASP A 1003 -0.17 36.85 -19.81
C ASP A 1003 -1.02 37.60 -20.86
N TRP A 1004 -1.90 38.53 -20.44
CA TRP A 1004 -2.91 39.13 -21.30
C TRP A 1004 -2.34 39.77 -22.57
N ARG A 1005 -1.18 40.42 -22.49
CA ARG A 1005 -0.53 41.05 -23.66
C ARG A 1005 -0.25 40.05 -24.77
N ARG A 1006 0.23 38.86 -24.41
CA ARG A 1006 0.49 37.76 -25.33
C ARG A 1006 -0.81 37.07 -25.74
N HIS A 1007 -1.67 36.79 -24.77
CA HIS A 1007 -2.90 36.02 -24.96
C HIS A 1007 -3.98 36.72 -25.79
N LYS A 1008 -4.10 38.05 -25.69
CA LYS A 1008 -5.19 38.83 -26.32
C LYS A 1008 -5.36 38.57 -27.82
N LEU A 1009 -4.25 38.40 -28.55
CA LEU A 1009 -4.27 38.13 -29.99
C LEU A 1009 -4.82 36.72 -30.29
N ALA A 1010 -4.32 35.70 -29.59
CA ALA A 1010 -4.81 34.33 -29.71
C ALA A 1010 -6.29 34.23 -29.31
N CYS A 1011 -6.68 34.85 -28.19
CA CYS A 1011 -8.05 34.88 -27.71
C CYS A 1011 -9.03 35.45 -28.74
N ARG A 1012 -8.66 36.57 -29.39
CA ARG A 1012 -9.52 37.19 -30.42
C ARG A 1012 -9.67 36.30 -31.65
N ARG A 1013 -8.62 35.61 -32.06
CA ARG A 1013 -8.64 34.70 -33.22
C ARG A 1013 -9.52 33.48 -32.94
N MET A 1014 -9.32 32.83 -31.79
CA MET A 1014 -10.18 31.72 -31.37
C MET A 1014 -11.65 32.14 -31.27
N ALA A 1015 -11.92 33.28 -30.62
CA ALA A 1015 -13.28 33.81 -30.52
C ALA A 1015 -13.89 34.14 -31.89
N ALA A 1016 -13.10 34.67 -32.83
CA ALA A 1016 -13.55 34.96 -34.19
C ALA A 1016 -13.81 33.68 -35.01
N ALA A 1017 -13.06 32.61 -34.75
CA ALA A 1017 -13.28 31.30 -35.35
C ALA A 1017 -14.45 30.52 -34.72
N GLY A 1018 -15.09 31.07 -33.68
CA GLY A 1018 -16.12 30.35 -32.90
C GLY A 1018 -15.54 29.20 -32.07
N GLU A 1019 -14.22 29.19 -31.88
CA GLU A 1019 -13.49 28.13 -31.20
C GLU A 1019 -13.29 28.47 -29.71
N THR A 1020 -13.33 27.46 -28.86
CA THR A 1020 -13.04 27.58 -27.43
C THR A 1020 -12.14 26.44 -26.97
N CYS A 1021 -11.43 26.63 -25.86
CA CYS A 1021 -10.53 25.65 -25.25
C CYS A 1021 -11.27 24.53 -24.47
N LEU A 1022 -12.51 24.18 -24.86
CA LEU A 1022 -13.41 23.28 -24.12
C LEU A 1022 -13.46 21.86 -24.64
#